data_AF-A0A1A7ZX74-F1
#
_entry.id   AF-A0A1A7ZX74-F1
#
_cell.length_a   1.000
_cell.length_b   1.000
_cell.length_c   1.000
_cell.angle_alpha   90.00
_cell.angle_beta   90.00
_cell.angle_gamma   90.00
#
_symmetry.space_group_name_H-M   'P 1'
#
loop_
_entity.id
_entity.type
_entity.pdbx_description
1 polymer ?
#
loop_
_entity_poly.entity_id
_entity_poly.type
_entity_poly.pdbx_seq_one_letter_code
_entity_poly.pdbx_strand_id
1 'polypeptide(L)'
;IRHKEMLPDRKQTCRNLLEKLIKNQEKYQFGKNKIFFRAGQVAYLEKLRSDKLRSACVRIQKTIRCWLARRKYLRKRECAIIIQKHVRGHQARRYAMFVRQTRAAVVIQRNVRMWARRRSFLQQRSAAITIQCSWRTHMARKQYYKLLYEHKAVIIQKWGRRWLAKHRYKRALSDIVLLQSCVRRMRARRELKKLKVEARSVEHFKKLNVGMENKIMQLQLKINKQSKDNQELSERLSVQERTHTTETDRQSREIENLRRSEQEARTKAETVPSLLERLSFLQHELENTRREKEDLEEQIQIDKEQTQWVIEELNIKNNFLSSNVDELNLKVSEQAQQLADIKSSSESSGQLEKELTEERSRYQSLLSEHLQLEERLKDLKEEMSLNIDSNKSSHKRTDSNYSSNYSEFSQSLISAEGEDSSIQTEDESMSKVDLPILLKLQRRVKELEEENRSLWQQLDKREEAQQEKEVEEQKTVGTTELDLEKIKRHELESENKKLKQDLNELRKSLTSETRELAPPAPGSAPYNLLLEQLNSSNEELEMRKEEVLLLRSHMVRQEALKHRDSVFREGVKLELNEIPSLQDHERSSNIHTLNEDGELWLAYEGLKETNRLLECQMQEQERLHNESNGKLVEEMNKLRAEKEQQQKLLDQSLLLPEDARVDAALKHEITRLTSENLERMEQQEHQDKIVRKLKKQLKLYMKKVEEYEASSQQMNTSSVMSTPIRPVNIPRKEKEFQGMLEFKEGDTTRLFKNLIIDLKPRGAAVNFTPGLPAYILFMCLRYVDNVNDDKRVISLLNSTISSIKGVIKRKGNDLEVVSFWLANTCRLMHCLKQYSGLEVFVTQNTAKQNEQCLVNFELSEYHQVLGDLAIQIYRQLIKCMENIILPIIVAGMLEHETIQGVLGSKPTGLRKRSSSFHEEAVTVEVLLQRLTFFHTTMSQHGMDSDLIKQVVKQQYYIICAVTLNHLLLRKDMCSWSKGLQIRYNVWQLEEWLTERELSNCGAKETLEPLIEAAQLLQIKKKTDADAQAICSMCTALTTAQIIKILTLYTPVIEFEERVSTTFIATIKSLLKDKNTSSTLTMDAKKIFSVVFPFTPSSVALETLQIPASLNLGFLTRI
;
A
#
# COMPACT_ATOMS: atom_id res chain seq x y z
N ILE A 1 86.69 -36.35 -28.51
CA ILE A 1 87.24 -37.38 -27.63
C ILE A 1 86.39 -37.33 -26.37
N ARG A 2 85.76 -38.44 -25.96
CA ARG A 2 85.06 -38.47 -24.67
C ARG A 2 86.13 -38.54 -23.57
N HIS A 3 85.93 -37.84 -22.46
CA HIS A 3 86.91 -37.73 -21.35
C HIS A 3 87.39 -39.08 -20.77
N LYS A 4 86.76 -40.20 -21.16
CA LYS A 4 87.10 -41.58 -20.80
C LYS A 4 88.29 -42.20 -21.55
N GLU A 5 88.85 -41.55 -22.58
CA GLU A 5 90.00 -42.08 -23.36
C GLU A 5 91.36 -41.51 -22.94
N MET A 6 91.44 -40.62 -21.93
CA MET A 6 92.72 -40.10 -21.43
C MET A 6 93.28 -41.01 -20.34
N LEU A 7 94.27 -41.84 -20.69
CA LEU A 7 95.02 -42.67 -19.75
C LEU A 7 96.06 -41.81 -19.00
N PRO A 8 96.52 -42.20 -17.79
CA PRO A 8 97.55 -41.46 -17.04
C PRO A 8 98.86 -41.33 -17.82
N ASP A 9 99.18 -42.32 -18.66
CA ASP A 9 100.28 -42.24 -19.61
C ASP A 9 99.89 -41.42 -20.86
N ARG A 10 100.41 -40.20 -20.94
CA ARG A 10 100.24 -39.29 -22.08
C ARG A 10 100.78 -39.88 -23.38
N LYS A 11 101.83 -40.71 -23.32
CA LYS A 11 102.43 -41.34 -24.52
C LYS A 11 101.51 -42.40 -25.09
N GLN A 12 100.93 -43.24 -24.23
CA GLN A 12 99.95 -44.25 -24.64
C GLN A 12 98.66 -43.64 -25.18
N THR A 13 98.19 -42.55 -24.57
CA THR A 13 97.02 -41.80 -25.06
C THR A 13 97.27 -41.25 -26.47
N CYS A 14 98.45 -40.66 -26.73
CA CYS A 14 98.81 -40.18 -28.06
C CYS A 14 98.98 -41.31 -29.10
N ARG A 15 99.48 -42.50 -28.70
CA ARG A 15 99.55 -43.68 -29.58
C ARG A 15 98.16 -44.14 -30.02
N ASN A 16 97.28 -44.40 -29.07
CA ASN A 16 95.91 -44.83 -29.36
C ASN A 16 95.15 -43.80 -30.22
N LEU A 17 95.40 -42.50 -29.98
CA LEU A 17 94.79 -41.43 -30.75
C LEU A 17 95.30 -41.38 -32.19
N LEU A 18 96.60 -41.53 -32.40
CA LEU A 18 97.21 -41.48 -33.73
C LEU A 18 96.92 -42.71 -34.56
N GLU A 19 96.87 -43.90 -33.95
CA GLU A 19 96.43 -45.13 -34.64
C GLU A 19 94.97 -45.00 -35.14
N LYS A 20 94.12 -44.31 -34.39
CA LYS A 20 92.72 -44.08 -34.75
C LYS A 20 92.56 -42.99 -35.83
N LEU A 21 93.44 -41.99 -35.86
CA LEU A 21 93.36 -40.83 -36.76
C LEU A 21 94.18 -41.00 -38.05
N ILE A 22 95.28 -41.77 -38.02
CA ILE A 22 96.22 -42.00 -39.13
C ILE A 22 96.45 -43.51 -39.25
N LYS A 23 95.78 -44.17 -40.20
CA LYS A 23 95.85 -45.63 -40.39
C LYS A 23 97.20 -46.15 -40.92
N ASN A 24 97.99 -45.31 -41.60
CA ASN A 24 99.27 -45.71 -42.17
C ASN A 24 100.42 -45.39 -41.20
N GLN A 25 101.06 -46.43 -40.68
CA GLN A 25 102.08 -46.34 -39.64
C GLN A 25 103.41 -45.72 -40.12
N GLU A 26 103.65 -45.67 -41.43
CA GLU A 26 104.83 -45.00 -42.02
C GLU A 26 104.75 -43.46 -42.03
N LYS A 27 103.58 -42.89 -41.70
CA LYS A 27 103.33 -41.44 -41.76
C LYS A 27 103.65 -40.71 -40.45
N TYR A 28 103.88 -41.45 -39.37
CA TYR A 28 104.28 -40.90 -38.07
C TYR A 28 105.27 -41.83 -37.36
N GLN A 29 106.14 -41.28 -36.54
CA GLN A 29 107.08 -42.06 -35.71
C GLN A 29 107.21 -41.45 -34.32
N PHE A 30 107.20 -42.30 -33.29
CA PHE A 30 107.40 -41.88 -31.90
C PHE A 30 108.89 -41.83 -31.56
N GLY A 31 109.40 -40.64 -31.23
CA GLY A 31 110.72 -40.46 -30.62
C GLY A 31 110.70 -40.64 -29.09
N LYS A 32 111.83 -40.32 -28.44
CA LYS A 32 111.93 -40.32 -26.97
C LYS A 32 110.95 -39.32 -26.36
N ASN A 33 110.95 -38.07 -26.86
CA ASN A 33 110.15 -36.95 -26.32
C ASN A 33 109.20 -36.27 -27.33
N LYS A 34 109.27 -36.61 -28.62
CA LYS A 34 108.50 -35.95 -29.70
C LYS A 34 107.87 -36.98 -30.63
N ILE A 35 106.79 -36.59 -31.31
CA ILE A 35 106.17 -37.38 -32.37
C ILE A 35 106.53 -36.71 -33.69
N PHE A 36 107.17 -37.45 -34.58
CA PHE A 36 107.57 -36.98 -35.88
C PHE A 36 106.50 -37.35 -36.89
N PHE A 37 106.12 -36.38 -37.72
CA PHE A 37 105.12 -36.54 -38.75
C PHE A 37 105.76 -36.30 -40.11
N ARG A 38 105.39 -37.09 -41.13
CA ARG A 38 105.72 -36.73 -42.51
C ARG A 38 105.02 -35.41 -42.89
N ALA A 39 105.60 -34.71 -43.86
CA ALA A 39 105.04 -33.45 -44.36
C ALA A 39 103.54 -33.60 -44.72
N GLY A 40 102.74 -32.59 -44.35
CA GLY A 40 101.29 -32.56 -44.59
C GLY A 40 100.41 -33.26 -43.54
N GLN A 41 100.95 -34.12 -42.66
CA GLN A 41 100.12 -34.81 -41.65
C GLN A 41 99.62 -33.88 -40.53
N VAL A 42 100.42 -32.88 -40.15
CA VAL A 42 100.01 -31.87 -39.14
C VAL A 42 98.85 -31.02 -39.69
N ALA A 43 98.92 -30.61 -40.96
CA ALA A 43 97.83 -29.88 -41.61
C ALA A 43 96.54 -30.72 -41.72
N TYR A 44 96.68 -32.03 -41.96
CA TYR A 44 95.55 -32.97 -41.95
C TYR A 44 94.88 -33.07 -40.56
N LEU A 45 95.66 -33.17 -39.49
CA LEU A 45 95.12 -33.19 -38.12
C LEU A 45 94.45 -31.85 -37.75
N GLU A 46 95.01 -30.72 -38.18
CA GLU A 46 94.42 -29.39 -37.95
C GLU A 46 93.11 -29.18 -38.74
N LYS A 47 93.02 -29.74 -39.96
CA LYS A 47 91.77 -29.79 -40.73
C LYS A 47 90.69 -30.59 -40.01
N LEU A 48 91.02 -31.80 -39.51
CA LEU A 48 90.08 -32.63 -38.75
C LEU A 48 89.60 -31.93 -37.47
N ARG A 49 90.50 -31.23 -36.77
CA ARG A 49 90.15 -30.40 -35.61
C ARG A 49 89.19 -29.29 -36.00
N SER A 50 89.49 -28.55 -37.07
CA SER A 50 88.67 -27.45 -37.59
C SER A 50 87.28 -27.91 -38.00
N ASP A 51 87.17 -29.05 -38.69
CA ASP A 51 85.89 -29.63 -39.09
C ASP A 51 85.06 -30.08 -37.87
N LYS A 52 85.70 -30.62 -36.83
CA LYS A 52 85.00 -30.98 -35.58
C LYS A 52 84.48 -29.75 -34.83
N LEU A 53 85.28 -28.69 -34.75
CA LEU A 53 84.88 -27.42 -34.15
C LEU A 53 83.75 -26.77 -34.95
N ARG A 54 83.84 -26.78 -36.28
CA ARG A 54 82.79 -26.28 -37.18
C ARG A 54 81.48 -27.06 -36.99
N SER A 55 81.54 -28.38 -36.95
CA SER A 55 80.37 -29.24 -36.70
C SER A 55 79.72 -28.94 -35.33
N ALA A 56 80.53 -28.77 -34.28
CA ALA A 56 80.05 -28.40 -32.95
C ALA A 56 79.39 -27.00 -32.94
N CYS A 57 80.03 -26.02 -33.57
CA CYS A 57 79.52 -24.65 -33.71
C CYS A 57 78.18 -24.64 -34.48
N VAL A 58 78.10 -25.33 -35.62
CA VAL A 58 76.85 -25.47 -36.39
C VAL A 58 75.74 -26.10 -35.56
N ARG A 59 76.05 -27.12 -34.75
CA ARG A 59 75.05 -27.76 -33.88
C ARG A 59 74.54 -26.81 -32.79
N ILE A 60 75.43 -26.01 -32.18
CA ILE A 60 75.06 -24.99 -31.19
C ILE A 60 74.21 -23.91 -31.86
N GLN A 61 74.65 -23.36 -32.98
CA GLN A 61 73.92 -22.33 -33.74
C GLN A 61 72.54 -22.82 -34.19
N LYS A 62 72.44 -24.04 -34.73
CA LYS A 62 71.16 -24.67 -35.10
C LYS A 62 70.21 -24.75 -33.91
N THR A 63 70.72 -25.18 -32.76
CA THR A 63 69.90 -25.35 -31.53
C THR A 63 69.42 -24.00 -31.02
N ILE A 64 70.28 -22.99 -30.97
CA ILE A 64 69.93 -21.64 -30.52
C ILE A 64 68.93 -20.98 -31.48
N ARG A 65 69.14 -21.06 -32.79
CA ARG A 65 68.20 -20.52 -33.80
C ARG A 65 66.83 -21.18 -33.68
N CYS A 66 66.78 -22.50 -33.53
CA CYS A 66 65.54 -23.24 -33.31
C CYS A 66 64.83 -22.81 -32.00
N TRP A 67 65.59 -22.65 -30.91
CA TRP A 67 65.04 -22.23 -29.62
C TRP A 67 64.47 -20.80 -29.67
N LEU A 68 65.19 -19.85 -30.28
CA LEU A 68 64.73 -18.48 -30.46
C LEU A 68 63.46 -18.40 -31.31
N ALA A 69 63.42 -19.14 -32.43
CA ALA A 69 62.24 -19.22 -33.30
C ALA A 69 61.03 -19.82 -32.56
N ARG A 70 61.23 -20.93 -31.84
CA ARG A 70 60.18 -21.57 -31.02
C ARG A 70 59.66 -20.62 -29.94
N ARG A 71 60.53 -19.87 -29.26
CA ARG A 71 60.14 -18.91 -28.22
C ARG A 71 59.40 -17.70 -28.78
N LYS A 72 59.68 -17.29 -30.03
CA LYS A 72 58.93 -16.23 -30.73
C LYS A 72 57.54 -16.74 -31.14
N TYR A 73 57.45 -17.97 -31.67
CA TYR A 73 56.17 -18.60 -32.04
C TYR A 73 55.27 -18.81 -30.82
N LEU A 74 55.79 -19.36 -29.72
CA LEU A 74 54.99 -19.60 -28.51
C LEU A 74 54.41 -18.31 -27.93
N ARG A 75 55.16 -17.20 -27.95
CA ARG A 75 54.65 -15.88 -27.54
C ARG A 75 53.51 -15.40 -28.42
N LYS A 76 53.67 -15.51 -29.76
CA LYS A 76 52.57 -15.17 -30.69
C LYS A 76 51.33 -16.02 -30.43
N ARG A 77 51.51 -17.34 -30.25
CA ARG A 77 50.42 -18.28 -29.97
C ARG A 77 49.70 -17.97 -28.65
N GLU A 78 50.44 -17.58 -27.62
CA GLU A 78 49.86 -17.21 -26.32
C GLU A 78 49.03 -15.92 -26.42
N CYS A 79 49.55 -14.89 -27.10
CA CYS A 79 48.78 -13.66 -27.38
C CYS A 79 47.51 -13.94 -28.19
N ALA A 80 47.64 -14.73 -29.25
CA ALA A 80 46.53 -15.21 -30.08
C ALA A 80 45.43 -15.88 -29.24
N ILE A 81 45.79 -16.89 -28.44
CA ILE A 81 44.85 -17.60 -27.55
C ILE A 81 44.15 -16.64 -26.57
N ILE A 82 44.85 -15.65 -26.02
CA ILE A 82 44.25 -14.65 -25.11
C ILE A 82 43.22 -13.79 -25.82
N ILE A 83 43.53 -13.33 -27.04
CA ILE A 83 42.61 -12.54 -27.88
C ILE A 83 41.39 -13.38 -28.24
N GLN A 84 41.59 -14.59 -28.77
CA GLN A 84 40.50 -15.52 -29.09
C GLN A 84 39.62 -15.83 -27.89
N LYS A 85 40.21 -16.04 -26.70
CA LYS A 85 39.46 -16.24 -25.46
C LYS A 85 38.57 -15.05 -25.13
N HIS A 86 39.09 -13.82 -25.27
CA HIS A 86 38.31 -12.60 -25.00
C HIS A 86 37.21 -12.38 -26.02
N VAL A 87 37.48 -12.60 -27.31
CA VAL A 87 36.50 -12.48 -28.39
C VAL A 87 35.38 -13.50 -28.24
N ARG A 88 35.70 -14.78 -28.02
CA ARG A 88 34.70 -15.83 -27.74
C ARG A 88 33.87 -15.50 -26.49
N GLY A 89 34.51 -15.00 -25.44
CA GLY A 89 33.82 -14.54 -24.24
C GLY A 89 32.89 -13.33 -24.48
N HIS A 90 33.31 -12.37 -25.29
CA HIS A 90 32.49 -11.21 -25.67
C HIS A 90 31.28 -11.63 -26.52
N GLN A 91 31.48 -12.50 -27.51
CA GLN A 91 30.39 -13.05 -28.33
C GLN A 91 29.37 -13.81 -27.48
N ALA A 92 29.83 -14.69 -26.57
CA ALA A 92 28.94 -15.42 -25.66
C ALA A 92 28.13 -14.48 -24.75
N ARG A 93 28.74 -13.41 -24.23
CA ARG A 93 28.05 -12.40 -23.42
C ARG A 93 27.02 -11.62 -24.23
N ARG A 94 27.34 -11.19 -25.45
CA ARG A 94 26.39 -10.51 -26.34
C ARG A 94 25.20 -11.40 -26.70
N TYR A 95 25.45 -12.67 -27.02
CA TYR A 95 24.40 -13.63 -27.29
C TYR A 95 23.50 -13.86 -26.06
N ALA A 96 24.08 -14.06 -24.88
CA ALA A 96 23.31 -14.19 -23.65
C ALA A 96 22.47 -12.95 -23.33
N MET A 97 23.00 -11.75 -23.58
CA MET A 97 22.27 -10.49 -23.42
C MET A 97 21.08 -10.42 -24.39
N PHE A 98 21.27 -10.76 -25.66
CA PHE A 98 20.20 -10.84 -26.65
C PHE A 98 19.11 -11.86 -26.26
N VAL A 99 19.50 -13.06 -25.79
CA VAL A 99 18.55 -14.08 -25.31
C VAL A 99 17.77 -13.60 -24.08
N ARG A 100 18.41 -12.88 -23.15
CA ARG A 100 17.72 -12.29 -21.99
C ARG A 100 16.74 -11.19 -22.40
N GLN A 101 17.14 -10.30 -23.31
CA GLN A 101 16.29 -9.22 -23.83
C GLN A 101 15.08 -9.78 -24.59
N THR A 102 15.28 -10.77 -25.46
CA THR A 102 14.19 -11.42 -26.19
C THR A 102 13.25 -12.16 -25.24
N ARG A 103 13.75 -12.88 -24.23
CA ARG A 103 12.90 -13.49 -23.20
C ARG A 103 12.09 -12.45 -22.42
N ALA A 104 12.70 -11.33 -22.05
CA ALA A 104 12.00 -10.23 -21.39
C ALA A 104 10.91 -9.64 -22.30
N ALA A 105 11.23 -9.40 -23.57
CA ALA A 105 10.26 -8.92 -24.56
C ALA A 105 9.08 -9.89 -24.73
N VAL A 106 9.34 -11.21 -24.81
CA VAL A 106 8.29 -12.23 -24.91
C VAL A 106 7.39 -12.24 -23.66
N VAL A 107 7.97 -12.09 -22.46
CA VAL A 107 7.18 -12.01 -21.21
C VAL A 107 6.31 -10.75 -21.20
N ILE A 108 6.85 -9.60 -21.61
CA ILE A 108 6.08 -8.35 -21.70
C ILE A 108 4.97 -8.50 -22.73
N GLN A 109 5.29 -8.98 -23.94
CA GLN A 109 4.32 -9.19 -25.01
C GLN A 109 3.21 -10.18 -24.63
N ARG A 110 3.53 -11.29 -23.96
CA ARG A 110 2.52 -12.25 -23.51
C ARG A 110 1.57 -11.62 -22.49
N ASN A 111 2.11 -10.84 -21.55
CA ASN A 111 1.33 -10.23 -20.48
C ASN A 111 0.42 -9.13 -21.05
N VAL A 112 0.92 -8.32 -21.99
CA VAL A 112 0.13 -7.30 -22.70
C VAL A 112 -0.98 -7.95 -23.54
N ARG A 113 -0.68 -9.02 -24.30
CA ARG A 113 -1.69 -9.76 -25.07
C ARG A 113 -2.76 -10.37 -24.17
N MET A 114 -2.36 -10.96 -23.04
CA MET A 114 -3.28 -11.52 -22.05
C MET A 114 -4.15 -10.44 -21.41
N TRP A 115 -3.57 -9.30 -21.01
CA TRP A 115 -4.31 -8.16 -20.47
C TRP A 115 -5.34 -7.62 -21.47
N ALA A 116 -4.96 -7.42 -22.73
CA ALA A 116 -5.87 -6.94 -23.77
C ALA A 116 -7.05 -7.90 -23.99
N ARG A 117 -6.77 -9.22 -24.07
CA ARG A 117 -7.83 -10.25 -24.19
C ARG A 117 -8.74 -10.30 -22.96
N ARG A 118 -8.17 -10.26 -21.76
CA ARG A 118 -8.92 -10.24 -20.50
C ARG A 118 -9.82 -9.00 -20.42
N ARG A 119 -9.32 -7.83 -20.80
CA ARG A 119 -10.10 -6.58 -20.83
C ARG A 119 -11.27 -6.68 -21.80
N SER A 120 -11.04 -7.16 -23.02
CA SER A 120 -12.10 -7.35 -24.02
C SER A 120 -13.17 -8.34 -23.55
N PHE A 121 -12.76 -9.47 -22.94
CA PHE A 121 -13.70 -10.44 -22.36
C PHE A 121 -14.52 -9.86 -21.21
N LEU A 122 -13.88 -9.11 -20.30
CA LEU A 122 -14.59 -8.48 -19.18
C LEU A 122 -15.59 -7.43 -19.66
N GLN A 123 -15.28 -6.67 -20.71
CA GLN A 123 -16.21 -5.74 -21.35
C GLN A 123 -17.41 -6.46 -21.99
N GLN A 124 -17.17 -7.58 -22.69
CA GLN A 124 -18.25 -8.39 -23.25
C GLN A 124 -19.14 -8.99 -22.14
N ARG A 125 -18.52 -9.48 -21.06
CA ARG A 125 -19.23 -10.02 -19.90
C ARG A 125 -20.04 -8.95 -19.18
N SER A 126 -19.50 -7.76 -18.96
CA SER A 126 -20.25 -6.67 -18.32
C SER A 126 -21.43 -6.24 -19.17
N ALA A 127 -21.25 -6.08 -20.48
CA ALA A 127 -22.36 -5.81 -21.41
C ALA A 127 -23.44 -6.89 -21.35
N ALA A 128 -23.05 -8.17 -21.37
CA ALA A 128 -23.99 -9.29 -21.28
C ALA A 128 -24.76 -9.29 -19.95
N ILE A 129 -24.09 -9.06 -18.82
CA ILE A 129 -24.72 -8.99 -17.49
C ILE A 129 -25.69 -7.80 -17.43
N THR A 130 -25.29 -6.62 -17.92
CA THR A 130 -26.17 -5.45 -17.94
C THR A 130 -27.44 -5.70 -18.75
N ILE A 131 -27.31 -6.30 -19.93
CA ILE A 131 -28.46 -6.68 -20.77
C ILE A 131 -29.35 -7.69 -20.03
N GLN A 132 -28.75 -8.74 -19.43
CA GLN A 132 -29.48 -9.75 -18.68
C GLN A 132 -30.21 -9.17 -17.47
N CYS A 133 -29.57 -8.29 -16.71
CA CYS A 133 -30.15 -7.61 -15.55
C CYS A 133 -31.29 -6.67 -15.96
N SER A 134 -31.11 -5.89 -17.02
CA SER A 134 -32.15 -5.02 -17.57
C SER A 134 -33.37 -5.84 -18.02
N TRP A 135 -33.14 -6.94 -18.75
CA TRP A 135 -34.20 -7.84 -19.17
C TRP A 135 -34.95 -8.49 -18.00
N ARG A 136 -34.22 -9.03 -17.01
CA ARG A 136 -34.82 -9.62 -15.80
C ARG A 136 -35.63 -8.60 -15.00
N THR A 137 -35.13 -7.37 -14.88
CA THR A 137 -35.82 -6.27 -14.20
C THR A 137 -37.09 -5.87 -14.96
N HIS A 138 -37.03 -5.77 -16.29
CA HIS A 138 -38.20 -5.50 -17.11
C HIS A 138 -39.27 -6.59 -16.97
N MET A 139 -38.87 -7.86 -16.98
CA MET A 139 -39.78 -8.99 -16.76
C MET A 139 -40.43 -8.96 -15.37
N ALA A 140 -39.66 -8.71 -14.32
CA ALA A 140 -40.18 -8.60 -12.96
C ALA A 140 -41.17 -7.43 -12.82
N ARG A 141 -40.84 -6.25 -13.39
CA ARG A 141 -41.76 -5.10 -13.40
C ARG A 141 -43.05 -5.40 -14.14
N LYS A 142 -42.97 -6.08 -15.30
CA LYS A 142 -44.15 -6.50 -16.06
C LYS A 142 -45.06 -7.43 -15.24
N GLN A 143 -44.48 -8.37 -14.50
CA GLN A 143 -45.24 -9.26 -13.60
C GLN A 143 -45.87 -8.50 -12.44
N TYR A 144 -45.12 -7.58 -11.80
CA TYR A 144 -45.62 -6.73 -10.72
C TYR A 144 -46.81 -5.88 -11.17
N TYR A 145 -46.71 -5.21 -12.32
CA TYR A 145 -47.83 -4.41 -12.83
C TYR A 145 -49.07 -5.26 -13.10
N LYS A 146 -48.91 -6.48 -13.62
CA LYS A 146 -50.02 -7.41 -13.81
C LYS A 146 -50.73 -7.70 -12.47
N LEU A 147 -49.98 -8.06 -11.43
CA LEU A 147 -50.54 -8.30 -10.09
C LEU A 147 -51.19 -7.05 -9.50
N LEU A 148 -50.58 -5.88 -9.70
CA LEU A 148 -51.14 -4.60 -9.24
C LEU A 148 -52.48 -4.31 -9.92
N TYR A 149 -52.58 -4.47 -11.23
CA TYR A 149 -53.83 -4.29 -11.98
C TYR A 149 -54.91 -5.26 -11.52
N GLU A 150 -54.57 -6.54 -11.32
CA GLU A 150 -55.49 -7.56 -10.79
C GLU A 150 -55.98 -7.16 -9.38
N HIS A 151 -55.09 -6.75 -8.49
CA HIS A 151 -55.45 -6.31 -7.13
C HIS A 151 -56.34 -5.06 -7.14
N LYS A 152 -56.01 -4.05 -7.96
CA LYS A 152 -56.84 -2.84 -8.10
C LYS A 152 -58.22 -3.18 -8.68
N ALA A 153 -58.29 -4.09 -9.65
CA ALA A 153 -59.57 -4.59 -10.18
C ALA A 153 -60.41 -5.25 -9.09
N VAL A 154 -59.80 -6.07 -8.22
CA VAL A 154 -60.49 -6.71 -7.07
C VAL A 154 -61.04 -5.66 -6.09
N ILE A 155 -60.27 -4.61 -5.79
CA ILE A 155 -60.74 -3.51 -4.92
C ILE A 155 -61.96 -2.83 -5.54
N ILE A 156 -61.91 -2.47 -6.82
CA ILE A 156 -63.03 -1.82 -7.52
C ILE A 156 -64.26 -2.75 -7.52
N GLN A 157 -64.06 -4.03 -7.83
CA GLN A 157 -65.13 -5.03 -7.79
C GLN A 157 -65.73 -5.18 -6.39
N LYS A 158 -64.92 -5.18 -5.33
CA LYS A 158 -65.37 -5.22 -3.93
C LYS A 158 -66.27 -4.04 -3.59
N TRP A 159 -65.86 -2.82 -3.95
CA TRP A 159 -66.67 -1.61 -3.73
C TRP A 159 -67.96 -1.63 -4.54
N GLY A 160 -67.91 -2.06 -5.81
CA GLY A 160 -69.09 -2.23 -6.66
C GLY A 160 -70.08 -3.25 -6.08
N ARG A 161 -69.60 -4.42 -5.65
CA ARG A 161 -70.43 -5.45 -4.99
C ARG A 161 -71.05 -4.93 -3.69
N ARG A 162 -70.27 -4.21 -2.86
CA ARG A 162 -70.76 -3.59 -1.62
C ARG A 162 -71.85 -2.55 -1.90
N TRP A 163 -71.66 -1.71 -2.91
CA TRP A 163 -72.64 -0.70 -3.29
C TRP A 163 -73.94 -1.32 -3.79
N LEU A 164 -73.86 -2.35 -4.66
CA LEU A 164 -75.03 -3.10 -5.13
C LEU A 164 -75.79 -3.76 -3.98
N ALA A 165 -75.08 -4.38 -3.02
CA ALA A 165 -75.70 -4.99 -1.84
C ALA A 165 -76.42 -3.96 -0.96
N LYS A 166 -75.78 -2.80 -0.68
CA LYS A 166 -76.41 -1.68 0.04
C LYS A 166 -77.65 -1.17 -0.68
N HIS A 167 -77.60 -1.05 -2.01
CA HIS A 167 -78.72 -0.57 -2.80
C HIS A 167 -79.89 -1.58 -2.78
N ARG A 168 -79.62 -2.89 -2.90
CA ARG A 168 -80.65 -3.93 -2.79
C ARG A 168 -81.31 -3.92 -1.40
N TYR A 169 -80.52 -3.80 -0.34
CA TYR A 169 -81.02 -3.70 1.03
C TYR A 169 -81.91 -2.47 1.24
N LYS A 170 -81.49 -1.30 0.74
CA LYS A 170 -82.30 -0.08 0.83
C LYS A 170 -83.64 -0.21 0.08
N ARG A 171 -83.66 -0.82 -1.11
CA ARG A 171 -84.92 -1.10 -1.83
C ARG A 171 -85.83 -2.03 -1.02
N ALA A 172 -85.30 -3.13 -0.52
CA ALA A 172 -86.06 -4.08 0.31
C ALA A 172 -86.65 -3.40 1.56
N LEU A 173 -85.89 -2.51 2.22
CA LEU A 173 -86.40 -1.70 3.33
C LEU A 173 -87.56 -0.80 2.91
N SER A 174 -87.45 -0.09 1.79
CA SER A 174 -88.54 0.75 1.27
C SER A 174 -89.80 -0.08 0.96
N ASP A 175 -89.65 -1.25 0.35
CA ASP A 175 -90.76 -2.17 0.05
C ASP A 175 -91.41 -2.70 1.34
N ILE A 176 -90.60 -3.06 2.35
CA ILE A 176 -91.10 -3.49 3.68
C ILE A 176 -91.85 -2.34 4.36
N VAL A 177 -91.32 -1.11 4.33
CA VAL A 177 -92.00 0.06 4.93
C VAL A 177 -93.33 0.33 4.23
N LEU A 178 -93.38 0.23 2.90
CA LEU A 178 -94.62 0.34 2.13
C LEU A 178 -95.62 -0.75 2.56
N LEU A 179 -95.18 -2.01 2.64
CA LEU A 179 -96.03 -3.12 3.06
C LEU A 179 -96.54 -2.92 4.50
N GLN A 180 -95.67 -2.53 5.43
CA GLN A 180 -96.04 -2.20 6.81
C GLN A 180 -97.07 -1.07 6.86
N SER A 181 -96.92 -0.04 6.03
CA SER A 181 -97.89 1.05 5.93
C SER A 181 -99.27 0.57 5.42
N CYS A 182 -99.29 -0.34 4.44
CA CYS A 182 -100.52 -0.96 3.94
C CYS A 182 -101.21 -1.82 5.01
N VAL A 183 -100.45 -2.60 5.78
CA VAL A 183 -100.99 -3.42 6.89
C VAL A 183 -101.54 -2.54 8.01
N ARG A 184 -100.84 -1.46 8.40
CA ARG A 184 -101.34 -0.47 9.36
C ARG A 184 -102.65 0.15 8.88
N ARG A 185 -102.73 0.54 7.60
CA ARG A 185 -103.95 1.07 6.98
C ARG A 185 -105.08 0.04 6.97
N MET A 186 -104.79 -1.23 6.72
CA MET A 186 -105.79 -2.30 6.74
C MET A 186 -106.34 -2.55 8.15
N ARG A 187 -105.49 -2.54 9.18
CA ARG A 187 -105.92 -2.63 10.59
C ARG A 187 -106.85 -1.48 10.96
N ALA A 188 -106.47 -0.24 10.66
CA ALA A 188 -107.31 0.94 10.88
C ALA A 188 -108.65 0.85 10.13
N ARG A 189 -108.66 0.34 8.89
CA ARG A 189 -109.91 0.11 8.13
C ARG A 189 -110.78 -1.00 8.73
N ARG A 190 -110.21 -2.04 9.34
CA ARG A 190 -110.97 -3.08 10.07
C ARG A 190 -111.59 -2.52 11.34
N GLU A 191 -110.86 -1.71 12.10
CA GLU A 191 -111.40 -1.00 13.27
C GLU A 191 -112.53 -0.05 12.86
N LEU A 192 -112.36 0.73 11.79
CA LEU A 192 -113.42 1.58 11.25
C LEU A 192 -114.65 0.76 10.85
N LYS A 193 -114.48 -0.44 10.26
CA LYS A 193 -115.59 -1.35 9.94
C LYS A 193 -116.27 -1.88 11.20
N LYS A 194 -115.53 -2.26 12.25
CA LYS A 194 -116.10 -2.64 13.56
C LYS A 194 -116.94 -1.50 14.14
N LEU A 195 -116.38 -0.29 14.21
CA LEU A 195 -117.07 0.91 14.68
C LEU A 195 -118.29 1.25 13.82
N LYS A 196 -118.23 1.05 12.50
CA LYS A 196 -119.39 1.22 11.60
C LYS A 196 -120.47 0.15 11.78
N VAL A 197 -120.12 -1.08 12.18
CA VAL A 197 -121.09 -2.14 12.51
C VAL A 197 -121.74 -1.85 13.85
N GLU A 198 -120.96 -1.42 14.86
CA GLU A 198 -121.49 -0.88 16.13
C GLU A 198 -122.43 0.30 15.88
N ALA A 199 -122.04 1.26 15.02
CA ALA A 199 -122.85 2.42 14.66
C ALA A 199 -124.06 2.11 13.74
N ARG A 200 -124.10 0.93 13.11
CA ARG A 200 -125.24 0.44 12.30
C ARG A 200 -126.20 -0.45 13.09
N SER A 201 -125.94 -0.74 14.36
CA SER A 201 -126.94 -1.32 15.26
C SER A 201 -127.97 -0.24 15.62
N VAL A 202 -129.19 -0.39 15.09
CA VAL A 202 -130.27 0.62 15.08
C VAL A 202 -130.92 0.85 16.46
N GLU A 203 -130.39 0.25 17.53
CA GLU A 203 -130.93 0.40 18.89
C GLU A 203 -130.25 1.50 19.73
N HIS A 204 -129.01 1.91 19.40
CA HIS A 204 -128.29 2.95 20.16
C HIS A 204 -128.81 4.39 19.85
N PHE A 205 -129.23 4.66 18.61
CA PHE A 205 -129.74 5.98 18.21
C PHE A 205 -131.13 6.32 18.79
N LYS A 206 -131.95 5.32 19.14
CA LYS A 206 -133.27 5.54 19.77
C LYS A 206 -133.20 5.91 21.25
N LYS A 207 -132.14 5.50 21.97
CA LYS A 207 -131.93 5.87 23.39
C LYS A 207 -131.19 7.21 23.57
N LEU A 208 -130.39 7.63 22.60
CA LEU A 208 -129.60 8.87 22.72
C LEU A 208 -130.42 10.15 22.45
N ASN A 209 -131.41 10.10 21.56
CA ASN A 209 -132.24 11.28 21.21
C ASN A 209 -133.13 11.77 22.37
N VAL A 210 -133.56 10.88 23.28
CA VAL A 210 -134.37 11.26 24.47
C VAL A 210 -133.49 11.85 25.59
N GLY A 211 -132.19 11.54 25.61
CA GLY A 211 -131.24 12.09 26.58
C GLY A 211 -130.62 13.43 26.19
N MET A 212 -130.52 13.73 24.89
CA MET A 212 -129.92 14.97 24.37
C MET A 212 -130.87 16.18 24.48
N GLU A 213 -132.19 16.01 24.40
CA GLU A 213 -133.16 17.10 24.61
C GLU A 213 -133.12 17.67 26.04
N ASN A 214 -132.92 16.82 27.06
CA ASN A 214 -132.82 17.25 28.46
C ASN A 214 -131.47 17.93 28.81
N LYS A 215 -130.42 17.70 28.02
CA LYS A 215 -129.08 18.28 28.26
C LYS A 215 -128.86 19.62 27.56
N ILE A 216 -129.59 19.90 26.47
CA ILE A 216 -129.53 21.18 25.74
C ILE A 216 -130.14 22.31 26.59
N MET A 217 -131.22 22.05 27.34
CA MET A 217 -131.83 23.02 28.25
C MET A 217 -130.93 23.38 29.45
N GLN A 218 -130.11 22.44 29.94
CA GLN A 218 -129.14 22.69 31.02
C GLN A 218 -127.91 23.51 30.58
N LEU A 219 -127.56 23.48 29.28
CA LEU A 219 -126.38 24.18 28.74
C LEU A 219 -126.67 25.64 28.36
N GLN A 220 -127.93 25.99 28.06
CA GLN A 220 -128.32 27.38 27.77
C GLN A 220 -128.24 28.31 29.00
N LEU A 221 -128.42 27.80 30.23
CA LEU A 221 -128.26 28.58 31.47
C LEU A 221 -126.78 28.77 31.90
N LYS A 222 -125.87 27.92 31.41
CA LYS A 222 -124.44 27.92 31.80
C LYS A 222 -123.60 28.91 30.98
N ILE A 223 -123.99 29.18 29.74
CA ILE A 223 -123.31 30.10 28.82
C ILE A 223 -123.47 31.57 29.25
N ASN A 224 -124.62 31.96 29.79
CA ASN A 224 -124.86 33.34 30.27
C ASN A 224 -124.02 33.72 31.52
N LYS A 225 -123.49 32.74 32.25
CA LYS A 225 -122.68 32.96 33.46
C LYS A 225 -121.20 33.19 33.15
N GLN A 226 -120.66 32.50 32.14
CA GLN A 226 -119.24 32.64 31.73
C GLN A 226 -118.93 33.94 30.96
N SER A 227 -119.94 34.60 30.38
CA SER A 227 -119.75 35.88 29.69
C SER A 227 -119.42 37.05 30.63
N LYS A 228 -119.72 36.94 31.93
CA LYS A 228 -119.56 38.03 32.91
C LYS A 228 -118.17 38.05 33.56
N ASP A 229 -117.55 36.88 33.69
CA ASP A 229 -116.23 36.71 34.35
C ASP A 229 -115.05 37.09 33.44
N ASN A 230 -115.24 37.11 32.11
CA ASN A 230 -114.20 37.49 31.14
C ASN A 230 -113.99 39.01 31.01
N GLN A 231 -114.83 39.84 31.62
CA GLN A 231 -114.74 41.30 31.52
C GLN A 231 -113.86 41.91 32.64
N GLU A 232 -113.75 41.27 33.81
CA GLU A 232 -112.95 41.74 34.96
C GLU A 232 -111.43 41.45 34.85
N LEU A 233 -111.03 40.47 34.03
CA LEU A 233 -109.60 40.11 33.88
C LEU A 233 -108.81 41.08 32.98
N SER A 234 -109.48 41.86 32.15
CA SER A 234 -108.82 42.73 31.15
C SER A 234 -108.32 44.06 31.73
N GLU A 235 -108.84 44.53 32.87
CA GLU A 235 -108.47 45.82 33.46
C GLU A 235 -107.25 45.75 34.39
N ARG A 236 -106.89 44.58 34.91
CA ARG A 236 -105.75 44.42 35.84
C ARG A 236 -104.38 44.32 35.18
N LEU A 237 -104.33 44.08 33.87
CA LEU A 237 -103.08 43.92 33.11
C LEU A 237 -102.47 45.28 32.66
N SER A 238 -103.24 46.37 32.62
CA SER A 238 -102.81 47.62 31.99
C SER A 238 -102.00 48.60 32.87
N VAL A 239 -101.93 48.36 34.19
CA VAL A 239 -101.27 49.28 35.16
C VAL A 239 -99.86 48.83 35.55
N GLN A 240 -99.53 47.54 35.39
CA GLN A 240 -98.24 46.98 35.83
C GLN A 240 -97.16 46.94 34.72
N GLU A 241 -97.56 47.18 33.47
CA GLU A 241 -96.68 47.11 32.28
C GLU A 241 -95.83 48.37 32.03
N ARG A 242 -95.98 49.47 32.78
CA ARG A 242 -95.45 50.78 32.32
C ARG A 242 -94.18 51.34 32.98
N THR A 243 -93.61 50.79 34.05
CA THR A 243 -92.52 51.53 34.74
C THR A 243 -91.27 50.77 35.20
N HIS A 244 -91.16 49.44 35.18
CA HIS A 244 -90.02 48.81 35.89
C HIS A 244 -89.24 47.66 35.23
N THR A 245 -89.65 47.10 34.09
CA THR A 245 -88.93 45.96 33.49
C THR A 245 -88.00 46.33 32.32
N THR A 246 -88.09 47.54 31.76
CA THR A 246 -87.28 47.93 30.59
C THR A 246 -85.82 48.29 30.90
N GLU A 247 -85.46 48.60 32.15
CA GLU A 247 -84.07 48.94 32.54
C GLU A 247 -83.28 47.76 33.12
N THR A 248 -83.93 46.83 33.82
CA THR A 248 -83.29 45.64 34.41
C THR A 248 -82.93 44.59 33.36
N ASP A 249 -83.70 44.50 32.28
CA ASP A 249 -83.52 43.52 31.21
C ASP A 249 -82.32 43.80 30.28
N ARG A 250 -81.82 45.04 30.23
CA ARG A 250 -80.69 45.40 29.36
C ARG A 250 -79.35 44.96 29.96
N GLN A 251 -79.22 45.01 31.28
CA GLN A 251 -77.99 44.64 32.00
C GLN A 251 -77.88 43.11 32.22
N SER A 252 -79.00 42.39 32.35
CA SER A 252 -78.98 40.92 32.49
C SER A 252 -78.62 40.18 31.19
N ARG A 253 -78.88 40.73 30.00
CA ARG A 253 -78.58 40.07 28.71
C ARG A 253 -77.09 40.08 28.33
N GLU A 254 -76.31 41.04 28.82
CA GLU A 254 -74.86 41.12 28.57
C GLU A 254 -74.07 40.14 29.46
N ILE A 255 -74.52 39.90 30.69
CA ILE A 255 -73.91 38.94 31.62
C ILE A 255 -74.22 37.48 31.22
N GLU A 256 -75.39 37.21 30.64
CA GLU A 256 -75.78 35.88 30.17
C GLU A 256 -74.99 35.41 28.93
N ASN A 257 -74.54 36.34 28.07
CA ASN A 257 -73.73 36.01 26.89
C ASN A 257 -72.28 35.66 27.23
N LEU A 258 -71.69 36.31 28.24
CA LEU A 258 -70.33 36.01 28.71
C LEU A 258 -70.29 34.65 29.44
N ARG A 259 -71.29 34.30 30.25
CA ARG A 259 -71.40 32.98 30.89
C ARG A 259 -71.60 31.83 29.91
N ARG A 260 -72.27 32.05 28.77
CA ARG A 260 -72.48 31.03 27.72
C ARG A 260 -71.17 30.70 26.98
N SER A 261 -70.30 31.69 26.76
CA SER A 261 -68.98 31.48 26.15
C SER A 261 -67.98 30.74 27.05
N GLU A 262 -68.08 30.92 28.37
CA GLU A 262 -67.25 30.22 29.36
C GLU A 262 -67.68 28.75 29.53
N GLN A 263 -68.98 28.45 29.43
CA GLN A 263 -69.50 27.07 29.51
C GLN A 263 -69.24 26.25 28.23
N GLU A 264 -69.15 26.88 27.05
CA GLU A 264 -68.70 26.23 25.79
C GLU A 264 -67.20 25.88 25.78
N ALA A 265 -66.37 26.62 26.53
CA ALA A 265 -64.96 26.27 26.71
C ALA A 265 -64.78 25.08 27.66
N ARG A 266 -65.65 24.93 28.68
CA ARG A 266 -65.62 23.80 29.63
C ARG A 266 -66.12 22.49 29.02
N THR A 267 -67.11 22.51 28.12
CA THR A 267 -67.56 21.31 27.37
C THR A 267 -66.55 20.85 26.32
N LYS A 268 -65.68 21.73 25.81
CA LYS A 268 -64.52 21.33 24.98
C LYS A 268 -63.42 20.67 25.81
N ALA A 269 -63.25 21.04 27.08
CA ALA A 269 -62.31 20.38 28.00
C ALA A 269 -62.77 18.96 28.43
N GLU A 270 -64.07 18.67 28.38
CA GLU A 270 -64.64 17.32 28.62
C GLU A 270 -64.42 16.33 27.45
N THR A 271 -63.82 16.74 26.33
CA THR A 271 -63.50 15.84 25.19
C THR A 271 -62.15 15.13 25.34
N VAL A 272 -61.33 15.53 26.32
CA VAL A 272 -60.00 14.97 26.60
C VAL A 272 -60.01 13.47 26.94
N PRO A 273 -61.01 12.93 27.68
CA PRO A 273 -61.12 11.47 27.90
C PRO A 273 -61.37 10.67 26.61
N SER A 274 -62.14 11.22 25.64
CA SER A 274 -62.39 10.53 24.36
C SER A 274 -61.16 10.53 23.44
N LEU A 275 -60.30 11.56 23.56
CA LEU A 275 -59.02 11.60 22.86
C LEU A 275 -58.00 10.66 23.50
N LEU A 276 -58.05 10.46 24.82
CA LEU A 276 -57.25 9.44 25.51
C LEU A 276 -57.70 8.02 25.18
N GLU A 277 -59.01 7.78 25.03
CA GLU A 277 -59.55 6.48 24.59
C GLU A 277 -59.28 6.21 23.10
N ARG A 278 -59.25 7.25 22.27
CA ARG A 278 -58.82 7.15 20.86
C ARG A 278 -57.32 6.90 20.75
N LEU A 279 -56.51 7.51 21.62
CA LEU A 279 -55.09 7.26 21.70
C LEU A 279 -54.78 5.86 22.23
N SER A 280 -55.55 5.33 23.19
CA SER A 280 -55.36 3.95 23.66
C SER A 280 -55.79 2.93 22.61
N PHE A 281 -56.85 3.20 21.84
CA PHE A 281 -57.24 2.37 20.70
C PHE A 281 -56.17 2.41 19.59
N LEU A 282 -55.64 3.59 19.25
CA LEU A 282 -54.56 3.72 18.27
C LEU A 282 -53.24 3.10 18.77
N GLN A 283 -52.96 3.16 20.07
CA GLN A 283 -51.82 2.44 20.66
C GLN A 283 -52.02 0.93 20.56
N HIS A 284 -53.22 0.41 20.81
CA HIS A 284 -53.52 -1.01 20.68
C HIS A 284 -53.51 -1.49 19.22
N GLU A 285 -53.96 -0.65 18.27
CA GLU A 285 -53.90 -0.95 16.85
C GLU A 285 -52.45 -0.91 16.32
N LEU A 286 -51.65 0.06 16.79
CA LEU A 286 -50.22 0.14 16.51
C LEU A 286 -49.49 -1.09 17.08
N GLU A 287 -49.88 -1.56 18.25
CA GLU A 287 -49.36 -2.77 18.88
C GLU A 287 -49.70 -4.05 18.09
N ASN A 288 -50.93 -4.15 17.60
CA ASN A 288 -51.32 -5.27 16.76
C ASN A 288 -50.56 -5.24 15.43
N THR A 289 -50.36 -4.06 14.82
CA THR A 289 -49.52 -3.95 13.61
C THR A 289 -48.04 -4.22 13.87
N ARG A 290 -47.54 -3.96 15.08
CA ARG A 290 -46.18 -4.34 15.49
C ARG A 290 -46.04 -5.85 15.59
N ARG A 291 -46.99 -6.54 16.25
CA ARG A 291 -46.99 -8.01 16.31
C ARG A 291 -47.12 -8.64 14.92
N GLU A 292 -47.99 -8.12 14.05
CA GLU A 292 -48.07 -8.60 12.67
C GLU A 292 -46.77 -8.36 11.88
N LYS A 293 -46.06 -7.27 12.16
CA LYS A 293 -44.75 -6.99 11.56
C LYS A 293 -43.67 -7.94 12.11
N GLU A 294 -43.67 -8.23 13.41
CA GLU A 294 -42.77 -9.21 14.03
C GLU A 294 -42.99 -10.62 13.45
N ASP A 295 -44.25 -11.05 13.30
CA ASP A 295 -44.60 -12.34 12.67
C ASP A 295 -44.14 -12.38 11.20
N LEU A 296 -44.27 -11.27 10.47
CA LEU A 296 -43.78 -11.16 9.08
C LEU A 296 -42.25 -11.13 9.01
N GLU A 297 -41.58 -10.50 9.97
CA GLU A 297 -40.11 -10.48 10.06
C GLU A 297 -39.57 -11.87 10.40
N GLU A 298 -40.23 -12.62 11.29
CA GLU A 298 -39.90 -14.01 11.60
C GLU A 298 -40.14 -14.91 10.38
N GLN A 299 -41.23 -14.71 9.63
CA GLN A 299 -41.47 -15.45 8.38
C GLN A 299 -40.44 -15.11 7.31
N ILE A 300 -40.05 -13.84 7.16
CA ILE A 300 -38.99 -13.41 6.24
C ILE A 300 -37.64 -14.00 6.67
N GLN A 301 -37.38 -14.14 7.97
CA GLN A 301 -36.16 -14.74 8.48
C GLN A 301 -36.11 -16.24 8.20
N ILE A 302 -37.22 -16.96 8.40
CA ILE A 302 -37.35 -18.38 8.03
C ILE A 302 -37.16 -18.55 6.51
N ASP A 303 -37.80 -17.70 5.70
CA ASP A 303 -37.67 -17.74 4.24
C ASP A 303 -36.23 -17.42 3.80
N LYS A 304 -35.54 -16.48 4.47
CA LYS A 304 -34.11 -16.19 4.24
C LYS A 304 -33.23 -17.39 4.56
N GLU A 305 -33.44 -18.04 5.70
CA GLU A 305 -32.70 -19.24 6.10
C GLU A 305 -32.92 -20.40 5.11
N GLN A 306 -34.14 -20.58 4.63
CA GLN A 306 -34.44 -21.53 3.55
C GLN A 306 -33.73 -21.17 2.24
N THR A 307 -33.73 -19.90 1.84
CA THR A 307 -33.01 -19.48 0.62
C THR A 307 -31.51 -19.66 0.75
N GLN A 308 -30.92 -19.41 1.92
CA GLN A 308 -29.51 -19.66 2.20
C GLN A 308 -29.18 -21.14 2.10
N TRP A 309 -30.03 -22.02 2.65
CA TRP A 309 -29.86 -23.47 2.53
C TRP A 309 -29.90 -23.93 1.07
N VAL A 310 -30.84 -23.41 0.26
CA VAL A 310 -30.91 -23.71 -1.18
C VAL A 310 -29.70 -23.16 -1.94
N ILE A 311 -29.19 -21.98 -1.58
CA ILE A 311 -27.96 -21.42 -2.18
C ILE A 311 -26.75 -22.30 -1.86
N GLU A 312 -26.64 -22.81 -0.63
CA GLU A 312 -25.56 -23.71 -0.23
C GLU A 312 -25.65 -25.05 -0.97
N GLU A 313 -26.85 -25.62 -1.11
CA GLU A 313 -27.07 -26.82 -1.91
C GLU A 313 -26.72 -26.60 -3.39
N LEU A 314 -27.08 -25.45 -3.96
CA LEU A 314 -26.71 -25.06 -5.31
C LEU A 314 -25.20 -24.84 -5.45
N ASN A 315 -24.52 -24.27 -4.46
CA ASN A 315 -23.07 -24.12 -4.45
C ASN A 315 -22.37 -25.48 -4.44
N ILE A 316 -22.84 -26.44 -3.64
CA ILE A 316 -22.31 -27.81 -3.62
C ILE A 316 -22.48 -28.46 -5.00
N LYS A 317 -23.68 -28.33 -5.62
CA LYS A 317 -23.93 -28.82 -6.98
C LYS A 317 -23.07 -28.12 -8.02
N ASN A 318 -22.84 -26.82 -7.88
CA ASN A 318 -22.04 -26.03 -8.82
C ASN A 318 -20.55 -26.38 -8.71
N ASN A 319 -20.06 -26.65 -7.50
CA ASN A 319 -18.71 -27.16 -7.27
C ASN A 319 -18.53 -28.56 -7.87
N PHE A 320 -19.55 -29.44 -7.74
CA PHE A 320 -19.53 -30.75 -8.37
C PHE A 320 -19.54 -30.66 -9.91
N LEU A 321 -20.36 -29.77 -10.47
CA LEU A 321 -20.39 -29.51 -11.90
C LEU A 321 -19.09 -28.88 -12.40
N SER A 322 -18.47 -27.97 -11.63
CA SER A 322 -17.16 -27.41 -11.94
C SER A 322 -16.10 -28.50 -11.96
N SER A 323 -16.09 -29.40 -10.98
CA SER A 323 -15.17 -30.55 -10.95
C SER A 323 -15.36 -31.46 -12.17
N ASN A 324 -16.59 -31.71 -12.59
CA ASN A 324 -16.88 -32.49 -13.80
C ASN A 324 -16.45 -31.75 -15.08
N VAL A 325 -16.65 -30.44 -15.12
CA VAL A 325 -16.17 -29.59 -16.24
C VAL A 325 -14.65 -29.59 -16.29
N ASP A 326 -13.97 -29.54 -15.16
CA ASP A 326 -12.51 -29.62 -15.08
C ASP A 326 -12.00 -31.00 -15.51
N GLU A 327 -12.69 -32.08 -15.13
CA GLU A 327 -12.37 -33.45 -15.56
C GLU A 327 -12.60 -33.65 -17.07
N LEU A 328 -13.67 -33.06 -17.61
CA LEU A 328 -13.94 -33.05 -19.05
C LEU A 328 -12.92 -32.18 -19.81
N ASN A 329 -12.52 -31.03 -19.27
CA ASN A 329 -11.48 -30.19 -19.84
C ASN A 329 -10.12 -30.90 -19.86
N LEU A 330 -9.82 -31.71 -18.84
CA LEU A 330 -8.63 -32.56 -18.81
C LEU A 330 -8.66 -33.58 -19.95
N LYS A 331 -9.79 -34.29 -20.12
CA LYS A 331 -10.00 -35.26 -21.21
C LYS A 331 -9.96 -34.61 -22.59
N VAL A 332 -10.50 -33.40 -22.74
CA VAL A 332 -10.42 -32.62 -23.99
C VAL A 332 -8.97 -32.18 -24.27
N SER A 333 -8.20 -31.81 -23.25
CA SER A 333 -6.78 -31.52 -23.39
C SER A 333 -5.98 -32.76 -23.80
N GLU A 334 -6.24 -33.92 -23.19
CA GLU A 334 -5.61 -35.19 -23.55
C GLU A 334 -5.94 -35.59 -25.00
N GLN A 335 -7.20 -35.43 -25.43
CA GLN A 335 -7.61 -35.67 -26.82
C GLN A 335 -6.97 -34.67 -27.80
N ALA A 336 -6.83 -33.39 -27.42
CA ALA A 336 -6.14 -32.39 -28.24
C ALA A 336 -4.64 -32.71 -28.39
N GLN A 337 -4.03 -33.29 -27.37
CA GLN A 337 -2.63 -33.71 -27.37
C GLN A 337 -2.42 -34.96 -28.24
N GLN A 338 -3.34 -35.92 -28.18
CA GLN A 338 -3.37 -37.07 -29.11
C GLN A 338 -3.57 -36.65 -30.58
N LEU A 339 -4.40 -35.63 -30.84
CA LEU A 339 -4.57 -35.08 -32.19
C LEU A 339 -3.32 -34.33 -32.70
N ALA A 340 -2.54 -33.70 -31.81
CA ALA A 340 -1.26 -33.09 -32.16
C ALA A 340 -0.20 -34.13 -32.54
N ASP A 341 -0.19 -35.28 -31.86
CA ASP A 341 0.70 -36.40 -32.17
C ASP A 341 0.32 -37.07 -33.51
N ILE A 342 -0.97 -37.20 -33.82
CA ILE A 342 -1.44 -37.67 -35.14
C ILE A 342 -1.06 -36.67 -36.25
N LYS A 343 -1.09 -35.35 -35.96
CA LYS A 343 -0.71 -34.31 -36.92
C LYS A 343 0.79 -34.32 -37.24
N SER A 344 1.66 -34.56 -36.25
CA SER A 344 3.10 -34.71 -36.50
C SER A 344 3.44 -35.98 -37.31
N SER A 345 2.67 -37.06 -37.12
CA SER A 345 2.73 -38.26 -37.98
C SER A 345 2.20 -38.01 -39.41
N SER A 346 1.25 -37.09 -39.59
CA SER A 346 0.74 -36.70 -40.91
C SER A 346 1.71 -35.77 -41.65
N GLU A 347 2.41 -34.88 -40.95
CA GLU A 347 3.40 -33.97 -41.54
C GLU A 347 4.65 -34.73 -42.03
N SER A 348 5.06 -35.78 -41.31
CA SER A 348 6.13 -36.69 -41.76
C SER A 348 5.73 -37.54 -42.97
N SER A 349 4.47 -37.99 -43.06
CA SER A 349 3.94 -38.63 -44.27
C SER A 349 3.91 -37.68 -45.48
N GLY A 350 3.59 -36.39 -45.26
CA GLY A 350 3.56 -35.37 -46.31
C GLY A 350 4.95 -34.95 -46.81
N GLN A 351 6.00 -35.05 -45.98
CA GLN A 351 7.38 -34.88 -46.41
C GLN A 351 7.85 -36.04 -47.30
N LEU A 352 7.50 -37.28 -46.94
CA LEU A 352 7.77 -38.47 -47.75
C LEU A 352 7.08 -38.44 -49.12
N GLU A 353 5.85 -37.95 -49.20
CA GLU A 353 5.16 -37.77 -50.50
C GLU A 353 5.83 -36.70 -51.36
N LYS A 354 6.32 -35.60 -50.77
CA LYS A 354 7.08 -34.57 -51.50
C LYS A 354 8.38 -35.13 -52.06
N GLU A 355 9.16 -35.85 -51.25
CA GLU A 355 10.38 -36.52 -51.70
C GLU A 355 10.10 -37.53 -52.83
N LEU A 356 9.00 -38.28 -52.74
CA LEU A 356 8.58 -39.20 -53.81
C LEU A 356 8.19 -38.46 -55.11
N THR A 357 7.52 -37.30 -55.00
CA THR A 357 7.18 -36.48 -56.18
C THR A 357 8.40 -35.82 -56.81
N GLU A 358 9.40 -35.43 -56.00
CA GLU A 358 10.67 -34.91 -56.48
C GLU A 358 11.53 -36.00 -57.14
N GLU A 359 11.53 -37.22 -56.61
CA GLU A 359 12.16 -38.38 -57.28
C GLU A 359 11.47 -38.72 -58.61
N ARG A 360 10.14 -38.65 -58.67
CA ARG A 360 9.38 -38.84 -59.92
C ARG A 360 9.69 -37.76 -60.96
N SER A 361 9.81 -36.49 -60.54
CA SER A 361 10.18 -35.41 -61.47
C SER A 361 11.63 -35.53 -61.93
N ARG A 362 12.56 -35.99 -61.08
CA ARG A 362 13.94 -36.34 -61.47
C ARG A 362 13.98 -37.48 -62.47
N TYR A 363 13.22 -38.55 -62.25
CA TYR A 363 13.12 -39.65 -63.19
C TYR A 363 12.55 -39.19 -64.54
N GLN A 364 11.55 -38.32 -64.53
CA GLN A 364 10.93 -37.80 -65.74
C GLN A 364 11.89 -36.86 -66.51
N SER A 365 12.65 -36.02 -65.80
CA SER A 365 13.73 -35.23 -66.40
C SER A 365 14.83 -36.12 -66.99
N LEU A 366 15.26 -37.16 -66.28
CA LEU A 366 16.27 -38.09 -66.77
C LEU A 366 15.78 -38.85 -68.01
N LEU A 367 14.50 -39.23 -68.05
CA LEU A 367 13.88 -39.84 -69.23
C LEU A 367 13.84 -38.87 -70.41
N SER A 368 13.55 -37.59 -70.17
CA SER A 368 13.58 -36.56 -71.20
C SER A 368 14.99 -36.28 -71.73
N GLU A 369 15.99 -36.36 -70.85
CA GLU A 369 17.40 -36.22 -71.23
C GLU A 369 17.88 -37.45 -72.03
N HIS A 370 17.42 -38.65 -71.67
CA HIS A 370 17.68 -39.88 -72.41
C HIS A 370 17.03 -39.85 -73.80
N LEU A 371 15.80 -39.33 -73.91
CA LEU A 371 15.14 -39.10 -75.20
C LEU A 371 15.86 -38.04 -76.04
N GLN A 372 16.32 -36.94 -75.44
CA GLN A 372 17.12 -35.93 -76.14
C GLN A 372 18.49 -36.47 -76.60
N LEU A 373 19.09 -37.41 -75.85
CA LEU A 373 20.32 -38.08 -76.25
C LEU A 373 20.07 -39.10 -77.38
N GLU A 374 18.94 -39.82 -77.38
CA GLU A 374 18.53 -40.65 -78.51
C GLU A 374 18.27 -39.81 -79.77
N GLU A 375 17.61 -38.66 -79.61
CA GLU A 375 17.35 -37.72 -80.71
C GLU A 375 18.66 -37.14 -81.25
N ARG A 376 19.60 -36.73 -80.38
CA ARG A 376 20.95 -36.31 -80.79
C ARG A 376 21.76 -37.42 -81.45
N LEU A 377 21.61 -38.68 -81.04
CA LEU A 377 22.24 -39.81 -81.72
C LEU A 377 21.62 -40.06 -83.10
N LYS A 378 20.32 -39.75 -83.27
CA LYS A 378 19.62 -39.79 -84.55
C LYS A 378 20.07 -38.64 -85.46
N ASP A 379 20.18 -37.44 -84.91
CA ASP A 379 20.67 -36.24 -85.59
C ASP A 379 22.14 -36.39 -85.99
N LEU A 380 23.01 -36.96 -85.15
CA LEU A 380 24.39 -37.30 -85.50
C LEU A 380 24.49 -38.41 -86.57
N LYS A 381 23.47 -39.27 -86.67
CA LYS A 381 23.33 -40.26 -87.76
C LYS A 381 22.85 -39.60 -89.05
N GLU A 382 21.99 -38.59 -88.96
CA GLU A 382 21.47 -37.81 -90.08
C GLU A 382 22.51 -36.79 -90.59
N GLU A 383 23.32 -36.16 -89.72
CA GLU A 383 24.46 -35.30 -90.07
C GLU A 383 25.59 -36.07 -90.75
N MET A 384 25.74 -37.37 -90.46
CA MET A 384 26.63 -38.26 -91.21
C MET A 384 26.09 -38.61 -92.60
N SER A 385 24.78 -38.43 -92.83
CA SER A 385 24.09 -38.70 -94.10
C SER A 385 23.86 -37.48 -94.99
N LEU A 386 23.91 -36.26 -94.43
CA LEU A 386 23.63 -34.98 -95.13
C LEU A 386 24.89 -34.18 -95.53
N ASN A 387 26.09 -34.75 -95.38
CA ASN A 387 27.35 -34.19 -95.91
C ASN A 387 27.60 -34.51 -97.40
N ILE A 388 26.56 -34.88 -98.13
CA ILE A 388 26.55 -35.06 -99.58
C ILE A 388 25.49 -34.08 -100.13
N ASP A 389 25.91 -33.22 -101.06
CA ASP A 389 25.07 -32.35 -101.89
C ASP A 389 24.60 -30.99 -101.34
N SER A 390 25.54 -30.05 -101.42
CA SER A 390 25.46 -28.90 -102.33
C SER A 390 24.39 -27.81 -102.12
N ASN A 391 24.90 -26.60 -101.85
CA ASN A 391 24.68 -25.37 -102.61
C ASN A 391 23.23 -24.94 -102.95
N LYS A 392 22.71 -23.90 -102.26
CA LYS A 392 22.69 -22.49 -102.73
C LYS A 392 21.69 -21.60 -101.97
N SER A 393 22.12 -20.34 -101.80
CA SER A 393 21.35 -19.08 -101.89
C SER A 393 20.94 -18.31 -100.62
N SER A 394 21.77 -17.30 -100.35
CA SER A 394 21.44 -15.85 -100.23
C SER A 394 20.97 -15.19 -98.91
N HIS A 395 21.84 -14.27 -98.50
CA HIS A 395 21.62 -12.89 -98.01
C HIS A 395 21.63 -12.54 -96.50
N LYS A 396 22.78 -11.96 -96.12
CA LYS A 396 23.01 -10.63 -95.50
C LYS A 396 22.41 -10.30 -94.10
N ARG A 397 23.37 -10.10 -93.17
CA ARG A 397 23.69 -8.84 -92.42
C ARG A 397 23.36 -8.72 -90.91
N THR A 398 24.47 -8.61 -90.16
CA THR A 398 24.81 -7.72 -89.01
C THR A 398 24.39 -8.02 -87.56
N ASP A 399 25.44 -8.12 -86.72
CA ASP A 399 25.71 -7.62 -85.36
C ASP A 399 24.59 -7.55 -84.30
N SER A 400 24.79 -8.27 -83.18
CA SER A 400 25.30 -7.69 -81.93
C SER A 400 25.26 -8.67 -80.72
N ASN A 401 26.33 -8.60 -79.94
CA ASN A 401 26.48 -8.76 -78.46
C ASN A 401 25.92 -9.97 -77.69
N TYR A 402 26.85 -10.90 -77.40
CA TYR A 402 27.29 -11.38 -76.07
C TYR A 402 26.24 -11.36 -74.93
N SER A 403 25.63 -12.51 -74.58
CA SER A 403 26.13 -13.55 -73.65
C SER A 403 26.22 -13.05 -72.19
N SER A 404 25.22 -13.37 -71.36
CA SER A 404 25.05 -14.61 -70.57
C SER A 404 25.91 -14.63 -69.30
N ASN A 405 25.26 -14.84 -68.15
CA ASN A 405 25.41 -16.01 -67.26
C ASN A 405 25.93 -15.47 -65.90
N TYR A 406 25.59 -15.96 -64.71
CA TYR A 406 25.00 -17.22 -64.26
C TYR A 406 24.48 -17.01 -62.81
N SER A 407 23.50 -17.83 -62.41
CA SER A 407 23.28 -18.49 -61.09
C SER A 407 24.25 -18.17 -59.93
N GLU A 408 23.94 -18.19 -58.62
CA GLU A 408 22.93 -18.91 -57.83
C GLU A 408 23.05 -18.53 -56.33
N PHE A 409 22.09 -19.04 -55.54
CA PHE A 409 22.28 -19.72 -54.24
C PHE A 409 21.65 -19.11 -52.97
N SER A 410 20.91 -19.96 -52.26
CA SER A 410 20.41 -19.80 -50.88
C SER A 410 21.23 -20.71 -49.96
N GLN A 411 21.69 -20.27 -48.77
CA GLN A 411 21.75 -21.13 -47.56
C GLN A 411 22.17 -20.34 -46.31
N SER A 412 21.57 -20.68 -45.17
CA SER A 412 22.00 -20.35 -43.82
C SER A 412 22.93 -21.43 -43.23
N LEU A 413 23.90 -21.01 -42.39
CA LEU A 413 24.54 -21.73 -41.26
C LEU A 413 25.11 -23.17 -41.46
N ILE A 414 26.43 -23.36 -41.24
CA ILE A 414 27.05 -24.10 -40.09
C ILE A 414 28.60 -24.15 -40.22
N SER A 415 29.26 -23.66 -39.15
CA SER A 415 30.54 -24.01 -38.49
C SER A 415 31.75 -24.62 -39.24
N ALA A 416 32.95 -24.02 -39.10
CA ALA A 416 33.99 -24.37 -38.10
C ALA A 416 35.42 -23.90 -38.50
N GLU A 417 36.13 -23.36 -37.50
CA GLU A 417 37.60 -23.27 -37.33
C GLU A 417 38.46 -22.33 -38.20
N GLY A 418 39.39 -21.62 -37.53
CA GLY A 418 40.64 -21.14 -38.15
C GLY A 418 41.11 -19.73 -37.80
N GLU A 419 41.84 -19.60 -36.69
CA GLU A 419 43.05 -18.77 -36.50
C GLU A 419 43.14 -17.37 -37.14
N ASP A 420 42.97 -16.30 -36.38
CA ASP A 420 44.04 -15.51 -35.72
C ASP A 420 45.24 -15.02 -36.57
N SER A 421 45.20 -13.71 -36.83
CA SER A 421 46.21 -12.72 -36.44
C SER A 421 47.49 -12.58 -37.27
N SER A 422 47.60 -11.45 -37.97
CA SER A 422 48.77 -10.55 -38.04
C SER A 422 48.52 -9.51 -39.15
N ILE A 423 48.93 -8.24 -39.17
CA ILE A 423 49.81 -7.36 -38.37
C ILE A 423 49.75 -5.99 -39.10
N GLN A 424 49.93 -4.87 -38.39
CA GLN A 424 50.45 -3.55 -38.87
C GLN A 424 49.56 -2.68 -39.78
N THR A 425 49.03 -1.55 -39.29
CA THR A 425 49.61 -0.20 -39.11
C THR A 425 49.45 0.70 -40.35
N GLU A 426 48.79 1.82 -40.06
CA GLU A 426 49.13 3.18 -40.50
C GLU A 426 48.89 3.61 -41.95
N ASP A 427 48.01 4.62 -41.99
CA ASP A 427 48.21 5.91 -42.64
C ASP A 427 47.75 6.13 -44.09
N GLU A 428 46.61 6.82 -44.11
CA GLU A 428 46.45 8.17 -44.65
C GLU A 428 46.63 8.41 -46.16
N SER A 429 45.48 8.82 -46.70
CA SER A 429 45.28 9.98 -47.57
C SER A 429 45.38 9.74 -49.09
N MET A 430 44.21 9.75 -49.73
CA MET A 430 43.65 10.86 -50.52
C MET A 430 44.10 10.77 -51.99
N SER A 431 43.26 10.16 -52.83
CA SER A 431 42.16 10.78 -53.58
C SER A 431 42.63 11.54 -54.83
N LYS A 432 42.15 11.09 -55.99
CA LYS A 432 41.61 11.98 -57.02
C LYS A 432 40.31 11.37 -57.52
N VAL A 433 39.27 12.20 -57.43
CA VAL A 433 37.87 11.92 -57.72
C VAL A 433 37.60 12.14 -59.20
N ASP A 434 36.95 11.18 -59.85
CA ASP A 434 36.45 11.32 -61.22
C ASP A 434 35.09 12.03 -61.24
N LEU A 435 35.11 13.24 -61.81
CA LEU A 435 34.01 14.20 -62.03
C LEU A 435 32.71 13.66 -62.70
N PRO A 436 32.69 12.55 -63.48
CA PRO A 436 31.45 12.01 -64.03
C PRO A 436 30.50 11.37 -63.00
N ILE A 437 31.02 10.85 -61.88
CA ILE A 437 30.21 10.25 -60.81
C ILE A 437 29.46 11.35 -60.05
N LEU A 438 30.08 12.51 -59.86
CA LEU A 438 29.48 13.65 -59.18
C LEU A 438 28.22 14.13 -59.92
N LEU A 439 28.26 14.21 -61.25
CA LEU A 439 27.12 14.65 -62.06
C LEU A 439 25.97 13.64 -62.07
N LYS A 440 26.26 12.33 -62.03
CA LYS A 440 25.24 11.29 -61.88
C LYS A 440 24.62 11.29 -60.49
N LEU A 441 25.43 11.48 -59.45
CA LEU A 441 24.95 11.64 -58.07
C LEU A 441 24.11 12.90 -57.93
N GLN A 442 24.49 14.02 -58.54
CA GLN A 442 23.74 15.27 -58.44
C GLN A 442 22.36 15.19 -59.12
N ARG A 443 22.24 14.41 -60.20
CA ARG A 443 20.94 14.14 -60.85
C ARG A 443 20.07 13.21 -60.01
N ARG A 444 20.67 12.15 -59.44
CA ARG A 444 19.96 11.22 -58.55
C ARG A 444 19.55 11.87 -57.23
N VAL A 445 20.34 12.80 -56.71
CA VAL A 445 20.01 13.58 -55.52
C VAL A 445 18.82 14.52 -55.79
N LYS A 446 18.76 15.17 -56.96
CA LYS A 446 17.59 15.98 -57.33
C LYS A 446 16.30 15.15 -57.45
N GLU A 447 16.38 13.97 -58.07
CA GLU A 447 15.24 13.05 -58.17
C GLU A 447 14.79 12.56 -56.78
N LEU A 448 15.75 12.19 -55.92
CA LEU A 448 15.46 11.79 -54.55
C LEU A 448 14.91 12.94 -53.71
N GLU A 449 15.34 14.19 -53.93
CA GLU A 449 14.79 15.37 -53.27
C GLU A 449 13.34 15.67 -53.71
N GLU A 450 13.00 15.44 -54.98
CA GLU A 450 11.63 15.55 -55.48
C GLU A 450 10.73 14.43 -54.97
N GLU A 451 11.21 13.18 -54.94
CA GLU A 451 10.51 12.05 -54.33
C GLU A 451 10.29 12.27 -52.83
N ASN A 452 11.29 12.81 -52.13
CA ASN A 452 11.19 13.11 -50.70
C ASN A 452 10.17 14.25 -50.45
N ARG A 453 10.19 15.33 -51.25
CA ARG A 453 9.17 16.40 -51.16
C ARG A 453 7.76 15.88 -51.41
N SER A 454 7.58 14.97 -52.38
CA SER A 454 6.31 14.30 -52.65
C SER A 454 5.85 13.44 -51.46
N LEU A 455 6.76 12.67 -50.86
CA LEU A 455 6.47 11.84 -49.68
C LEU A 455 6.14 12.69 -48.44
N TRP A 456 6.83 13.82 -48.25
CA TRP A 456 6.49 14.79 -47.20
C TRP A 456 5.10 15.38 -47.39
N GLN A 457 4.71 15.77 -48.61
CA GLN A 457 3.35 16.25 -48.87
C GLN A 457 2.27 15.17 -48.70
N GLN A 458 2.60 13.90 -48.94
CA GLN A 458 1.68 12.78 -48.68
C GLN A 458 1.59 12.44 -47.19
N LEU A 459 2.66 12.66 -46.43
CA LEU A 459 2.68 12.55 -44.98
C LEU A 459 1.89 13.68 -44.33
N ASP A 460 2.08 14.93 -44.75
CA ASP A 460 1.31 16.09 -44.26
C ASP A 460 -0.20 15.88 -44.50
N LYS A 461 -0.60 15.44 -45.70
CA LYS A 461 -2.01 15.15 -45.99
C LYS A 461 -2.57 13.97 -45.19
N ARG A 462 -1.72 13.00 -44.80
CA ARG A 462 -2.12 11.89 -43.93
C ARG A 462 -2.17 12.30 -42.47
N GLU A 463 -1.28 13.19 -42.03
CA GLU A 463 -1.29 13.78 -40.68
C GLU A 463 -2.48 14.71 -40.51
N GLU A 464 -2.83 15.54 -41.50
CA GLU A 464 -4.05 16.37 -41.50
C GLU A 464 -5.31 15.49 -41.43
N ALA A 465 -5.37 14.41 -42.21
CA ALA A 465 -6.49 13.46 -42.17
C ALA A 465 -6.55 12.60 -40.88
N GLN A 466 -5.40 12.40 -40.21
CA GLN A 466 -5.35 11.76 -38.88
C GLN A 466 -5.73 12.74 -37.78
N GLN A 467 -5.33 14.01 -37.86
CA GLN A 467 -5.72 15.06 -36.92
C GLN A 467 -7.21 15.39 -37.01
N GLU A 468 -7.81 15.45 -38.21
CA GLU A 468 -9.25 15.62 -38.35
C GLU A 468 -10.04 14.44 -37.75
N LYS A 469 -9.56 13.20 -37.92
CA LYS A 469 -10.15 12.02 -37.29
C LYS A 469 -9.97 11.97 -35.77
N GLU A 470 -8.81 12.38 -35.26
CA GLU A 470 -8.55 12.45 -33.81
C GLU A 470 -9.38 13.56 -33.15
N VAL A 471 -9.63 14.69 -33.82
CA VAL A 471 -10.48 15.78 -33.30
C VAL A 471 -11.97 15.41 -33.30
N GLU A 472 -12.43 14.60 -34.26
CA GLU A 472 -13.81 14.10 -34.32
C GLU A 472 -14.07 12.93 -33.34
N GLU A 473 -13.08 12.05 -33.14
CA GLU A 473 -13.11 11.03 -32.08
C GLU A 473 -13.01 11.65 -30.68
N GLN A 474 -12.24 12.73 -30.46
CA GLN A 474 -12.16 13.41 -29.16
C GLN A 474 -13.45 14.17 -28.80
N LYS A 475 -14.18 14.74 -29.77
CA LYS A 475 -15.48 15.38 -29.53
C LYS A 475 -16.58 14.39 -29.15
N THR A 476 -16.61 13.22 -29.79
CA THR A 476 -17.61 12.16 -29.52
C THR A 476 -17.31 11.38 -28.24
N VAL A 477 -16.03 11.10 -27.96
CA VAL A 477 -15.61 10.52 -26.67
C VAL A 477 -15.95 11.45 -25.52
N GLY A 478 -15.65 12.76 -25.62
CA GLY A 478 -15.96 13.73 -24.57
C GLY A 478 -17.46 13.98 -24.31
N THR A 479 -18.36 13.64 -25.25
CA THR A 479 -19.82 13.67 -24.99
C THR A 479 -20.27 12.40 -24.27
N THR A 480 -19.74 11.24 -24.68
CA THR A 480 -20.04 9.95 -24.04
C THR A 480 -19.44 9.81 -22.64
N GLU A 481 -18.25 10.37 -22.40
CA GLU A 481 -17.60 10.38 -21.09
C GLU A 481 -18.38 11.27 -20.11
N LEU A 482 -18.92 12.39 -20.59
CA LEU A 482 -19.73 13.30 -19.79
C LEU A 482 -21.11 12.74 -19.44
N ASP A 483 -21.70 11.92 -20.33
CA ASP A 483 -22.93 11.18 -20.02
C ASP A 483 -22.67 9.99 -19.09
N LEU A 484 -21.52 9.33 -19.19
CA LEU A 484 -21.09 8.30 -18.24
C LEU A 484 -20.79 8.87 -16.86
N GLU A 485 -20.14 10.04 -16.78
CA GLU A 485 -19.90 10.75 -15.51
C GLU A 485 -21.20 11.27 -14.89
N LYS A 486 -22.17 11.73 -15.69
CA LYS A 486 -23.53 12.09 -15.21
C LYS A 486 -24.29 10.88 -14.65
N ILE A 487 -24.22 9.73 -15.33
CA ILE A 487 -24.85 8.49 -14.86
C ILE A 487 -24.19 8.02 -13.56
N LYS A 488 -22.84 8.01 -13.51
CA LYS A 488 -22.08 7.63 -12.32
C LYS A 488 -22.34 8.57 -11.15
N ARG A 489 -22.50 9.87 -11.40
CA ARG A 489 -22.94 10.86 -10.40
C ARG A 489 -24.34 10.53 -9.88
N HIS A 490 -25.28 10.21 -10.77
CA HIS A 490 -26.65 9.91 -10.38
C HIS A 490 -26.75 8.60 -9.58
N GLU A 491 -25.95 7.59 -9.94
CA GLU A 491 -25.80 6.34 -9.19
C GLU A 491 -25.22 6.62 -7.79
N LEU A 492 -24.10 7.35 -7.69
CA LEU A 492 -23.48 7.72 -6.42
C LEU A 492 -24.36 8.62 -5.55
N GLU A 493 -25.19 9.49 -6.14
CA GLU A 493 -26.20 10.30 -5.44
C GLU A 493 -27.36 9.43 -4.93
N SER A 494 -27.79 8.43 -5.71
CA SER A 494 -28.84 7.48 -5.31
C SER A 494 -28.37 6.54 -4.20
N GLU A 495 -27.12 6.10 -4.25
CA GLU A 495 -26.48 5.30 -3.20
C GLU A 495 -26.21 6.14 -1.96
N ASN A 496 -25.80 7.41 -2.09
CA ASN A 496 -25.72 8.34 -0.97
C ASN A 496 -27.08 8.55 -0.29
N LYS A 497 -28.16 8.65 -1.09
CA LYS A 497 -29.51 8.79 -0.56
C LYS A 497 -29.92 7.54 0.21
N LYS A 498 -29.55 6.35 -0.30
CA LYS A 498 -29.79 5.07 0.35
C LYS A 498 -28.97 4.91 1.64
N LEU A 499 -27.66 5.18 1.60
CA LEU A 499 -26.80 5.15 2.78
C LEU A 499 -27.22 6.19 3.85
N LYS A 500 -27.71 7.36 3.45
CA LYS A 500 -28.32 8.33 4.39
C LYS A 500 -29.63 7.82 5.00
N GLN A 501 -30.44 7.06 4.24
CA GLN A 501 -31.64 6.40 4.77
C GLN A 501 -31.26 5.29 5.75
N ASP A 502 -30.30 4.44 5.38
CA ASP A 502 -29.78 3.36 6.22
C ASP A 502 -29.11 3.91 7.50
N LEU A 503 -28.34 5.01 7.42
CA LEU A 503 -27.78 5.72 8.57
C LEU A 503 -28.85 6.37 9.44
N ASN A 504 -29.91 6.92 8.85
CA ASN A 504 -31.02 7.48 9.62
C ASN A 504 -31.84 6.38 10.30
N GLU A 505 -31.97 5.20 9.70
CA GLU A 505 -32.56 4.02 10.34
C GLU A 505 -31.67 3.51 11.47
N LEU A 506 -30.37 3.35 11.26
CA LEU A 506 -29.40 2.97 12.30
C LEU A 506 -29.35 3.99 13.46
N ARG A 507 -29.42 5.30 13.16
CA ARG A 507 -29.52 6.36 14.18
C ARG A 507 -30.84 6.31 14.92
N LYS A 508 -31.98 6.10 14.23
CA LYS A 508 -33.28 5.92 14.87
C LYS A 508 -33.31 4.67 15.76
N SER A 509 -32.63 3.60 15.37
CA SER A 509 -32.44 2.39 16.20
C SER A 509 -31.58 2.65 17.43
N LEU A 510 -30.69 3.66 17.41
CA LEU A 510 -29.90 4.09 18.58
C LEU A 510 -30.64 5.10 19.48
N THR A 511 -31.55 5.92 18.94
CA THR A 511 -32.12 7.10 19.64
C THR A 511 -33.62 7.04 19.92
N SER A 512 -34.37 6.02 19.48
CA SER A 512 -35.81 6.01 19.70
C SER A 512 -36.19 5.84 21.18
N GLU A 513 -36.56 6.94 21.83
CA GLU A 513 -37.19 6.99 23.16
C GLU A 513 -38.67 6.54 23.17
N THR A 514 -39.16 5.87 22.13
CA THR A 514 -40.59 5.50 22.03
C THR A 514 -40.77 3.98 22.14
N ARG A 515 -41.12 3.53 23.37
CA ARG A 515 -41.64 2.21 23.82
C ARG A 515 -41.93 1.25 22.65
N GLU A 516 -41.27 0.09 22.53
CA GLU A 516 -41.35 -1.06 23.47
C GLU A 516 -40.10 -1.95 23.59
N LEU A 517 -38.99 -1.65 22.91
CA LEU A 517 -37.72 -2.31 23.19
C LEU A 517 -36.79 -1.27 23.77
N ALA A 518 -36.33 -1.50 25.00
CA ALA A 518 -35.34 -0.65 25.63
C ALA A 518 -34.14 -0.53 24.68
N PRO A 519 -33.66 0.69 24.37
CA PRO A 519 -32.51 0.85 23.49
C PRO A 519 -31.34 0.04 24.06
N PRO A 520 -30.55 -0.64 23.20
CA PRO A 520 -29.44 -1.46 23.66
C PRO A 520 -28.55 -0.56 24.51
N ALA A 521 -28.28 -0.99 25.75
CA ALA A 521 -27.61 -0.14 26.72
C ALA A 521 -26.29 0.38 26.14
N PRO A 522 -25.94 1.66 26.38
CA PRO A 522 -24.63 2.18 25.99
C PRO A 522 -23.54 1.21 26.51
N GLY A 523 -22.72 0.67 25.60
CA GLY A 523 -21.69 -0.33 25.91
C GLY A 523 -22.04 -1.80 25.65
N SER A 524 -23.30 -2.15 25.32
CA SER A 524 -23.64 -3.51 24.84
C SER A 524 -22.93 -3.80 23.50
N ALA A 525 -22.52 -5.01 23.16
CA ALA A 525 -22.08 -5.42 21.84
C ALA A 525 -23.16 -5.30 20.77
N PRO A 526 -24.47 -5.45 21.01
CA PRO A 526 -25.46 -4.98 20.04
C PRO A 526 -25.35 -3.47 19.79
N TYR A 527 -25.11 -2.66 20.84
CA TYR A 527 -24.93 -1.21 20.73
C TYR A 527 -23.60 -0.85 20.04
N ASN A 528 -22.50 -1.52 20.40
CA ASN A 528 -21.17 -1.31 19.83
C ASN A 528 -21.09 -1.82 18.39
N LEU A 529 -21.76 -2.93 18.06
CA LEU A 529 -21.87 -3.43 16.69
C LEU A 529 -22.72 -2.49 15.83
N LEU A 530 -23.83 -1.97 16.37
CA LEU A 530 -24.62 -0.94 15.69
C LEU A 530 -23.85 0.38 15.57
N LEU A 531 -23.06 0.76 16.58
CA LEU A 531 -22.22 1.96 16.56
C LEU A 531 -21.04 1.80 15.59
N GLU A 532 -20.46 0.60 15.49
CA GLU A 532 -19.38 0.26 14.56
C GLU A 532 -19.91 0.16 13.12
N GLN A 533 -21.11 -0.41 12.92
CA GLN A 533 -21.83 -0.34 11.65
C GLN A 533 -22.23 1.10 11.30
N LEU A 534 -22.64 1.90 12.28
CA LEU A 534 -22.97 3.32 12.08
C LEU A 534 -21.73 4.11 11.70
N ASN A 535 -20.59 3.89 12.38
CA ASN A 535 -19.33 4.55 12.10
C ASN A 535 -18.77 4.12 10.74
N SER A 536 -18.79 2.83 10.43
CA SER A 536 -18.36 2.29 9.14
C SER A 536 -19.24 2.79 7.99
N SER A 537 -20.56 2.81 8.18
CA SER A 537 -21.49 3.37 7.18
C SER A 537 -21.36 4.90 7.06
N ASN A 538 -21.01 5.61 8.14
CA ASN A 538 -20.77 7.05 8.14
C ASN A 538 -19.45 7.40 7.46
N GLU A 539 -18.39 6.62 7.67
CA GLU A 539 -17.12 6.72 6.94
C GLU A 539 -17.32 6.42 5.46
N GLU A 540 -18.07 5.37 5.11
CA GLU A 540 -18.39 5.06 3.71
C GLU A 540 -19.23 6.18 3.06
N LEU A 541 -20.17 6.78 3.81
CA LEU A 541 -20.93 7.94 3.33
C LEU A 541 -20.01 9.16 3.10
N GLU A 542 -19.08 9.47 4.01
CA GLU A 542 -18.14 10.58 3.83
C GLU A 542 -17.20 10.34 2.64
N MET A 543 -16.64 9.14 2.50
CA MET A 543 -15.81 8.76 1.35
C MET A 543 -16.57 8.91 0.02
N ARG A 544 -17.86 8.54 -0.02
CA ARG A 544 -18.69 8.67 -1.23
C ARG A 544 -19.14 10.11 -1.48
N LYS A 545 -19.30 10.94 -0.43
CA LYS A 545 -19.52 12.38 -0.58
C LYS A 545 -18.28 13.07 -1.16
N GLU A 546 -17.08 12.69 -0.70
CA GLU A 546 -15.82 13.17 -1.26
C GLU A 546 -15.66 12.77 -2.73
N GLU A 547 -16.02 11.53 -3.10
CA GLU A 547 -16.00 11.08 -4.51
C GLU A 547 -16.99 11.87 -5.38
N VAL A 548 -18.19 12.16 -4.89
CA VAL A 548 -19.17 13.02 -5.59
C VAL A 548 -18.67 14.47 -5.70
N LEU A 549 -18.02 15.01 -4.67
CA LEU A 549 -17.44 16.36 -4.69
C LEU A 549 -16.26 16.46 -5.67
N LEU A 550 -15.41 15.43 -5.74
CA LEU A 550 -14.32 15.34 -6.72
C LEU A 550 -14.86 15.27 -8.15
N LEU A 551 -15.89 14.46 -8.40
CA LEU A 551 -16.56 14.40 -9.71
C LEU A 551 -17.22 15.75 -10.05
N ARG A 552 -17.85 16.42 -9.09
CA ARG A 552 -18.44 17.75 -9.28
C ARG A 552 -17.38 18.81 -9.55
N SER A 553 -16.25 18.75 -8.87
CA SER A 553 -15.10 19.64 -9.10
C SER A 553 -14.49 19.40 -10.48
N HIS A 554 -14.35 18.14 -10.90
CA HIS A 554 -13.87 17.77 -12.23
C HIS A 554 -14.79 18.30 -13.33
N MET A 555 -16.11 18.10 -13.20
CA MET A 555 -17.10 18.62 -14.15
C MET A 555 -17.11 20.15 -14.23
N VAL A 556 -17.10 20.86 -13.09
CA VAL A 556 -17.05 22.33 -13.07
C VAL A 556 -15.76 22.86 -13.69
N ARG A 557 -14.63 22.18 -13.44
CA ARG A 557 -13.33 22.53 -14.03
C ARG A 557 -13.32 22.28 -15.54
N GLN A 558 -14.01 21.24 -16.02
CA GLN A 558 -14.14 20.90 -17.45
C GLN A 558 -15.18 21.78 -18.18
N GLU A 559 -16.27 22.19 -17.52
CA GLU A 559 -17.24 23.17 -18.03
C GLU A 559 -16.64 24.60 -18.06
N ALA A 560 -15.83 24.97 -17.08
CA ALA A 560 -15.07 26.22 -17.09
C ALA A 560 -14.03 26.27 -18.24
N LEU A 561 -13.45 25.13 -18.62
CA LEU A 561 -12.58 25.01 -19.79
C LEU A 561 -13.37 25.13 -21.10
N LYS A 562 -14.57 24.55 -21.19
CA LYS A 562 -15.47 24.74 -22.34
C LYS A 562 -15.89 26.19 -22.54
N HIS A 563 -16.12 26.94 -21.46
CA HIS A 563 -16.43 28.38 -21.53
C HIS A 563 -15.21 29.26 -21.88
N ARG A 564 -13.97 28.80 -21.64
CA ARG A 564 -12.77 29.50 -22.12
C ARG A 564 -12.49 29.24 -23.61
N ASP A 565 -12.78 28.04 -24.09
CA ASP A 565 -12.54 27.67 -25.49
C ASP A 565 -13.67 28.09 -26.45
N SER A 566 -14.89 28.30 -25.97
CA SER A 566 -15.99 28.85 -26.80
C SER A 566 -15.85 30.35 -27.08
N VAL A 567 -15.05 31.08 -26.30
CA VAL A 567 -14.84 32.53 -26.48
C VAL A 567 -13.76 32.82 -27.55
N PHE A 568 -12.96 31.83 -27.95
CA PHE A 568 -11.84 32.01 -28.87
C PHE A 568 -12.07 31.51 -30.31
N ARG A 569 -13.27 31.00 -30.65
CA ARG A 569 -13.52 30.42 -31.99
C ARG A 569 -14.88 30.78 -32.61
N GLU A 570 -15.32 32.03 -32.47
CA GLU A 570 -16.31 32.61 -33.37
C GLU A 570 -16.08 34.11 -33.52
N GLY A 571 -15.26 34.46 -34.49
CA GLY A 571 -15.11 35.84 -34.95
C GLY A 571 -16.29 36.21 -35.84
N VAL A 572 -17.37 36.73 -35.26
CA VAL A 572 -18.34 37.57 -35.95
C VAL A 572 -18.53 38.83 -35.13
N LYS A 573 -18.02 39.95 -35.67
CA LYS A 573 -18.36 41.31 -35.24
C LYS A 573 -19.88 41.46 -35.31
N LEU A 574 -20.51 41.99 -34.25
CA LEU A 574 -21.49 43.09 -34.31
C LEU A 574 -21.90 43.50 -32.88
N GLU A 575 -21.45 44.71 -32.53
CA GLU A 575 -22.16 45.77 -31.81
C GLU A 575 -22.75 45.50 -30.42
N LEU A 576 -22.09 46.10 -29.41
CA LEU A 576 -22.73 46.58 -28.19
C LEU A 576 -23.89 47.51 -28.56
N ASN A 577 -25.12 47.07 -28.30
CA ASN A 577 -26.16 47.83 -27.61
C ASN A 577 -27.44 46.99 -27.54
N GLU A 578 -28.17 47.15 -26.43
CA GLU A 578 -29.52 46.63 -26.16
C GLU A 578 -29.65 45.16 -25.73
N ILE A 579 -29.47 44.93 -24.42
CA ILE A 579 -30.40 44.05 -23.70
C ILE A 579 -31.00 44.86 -22.53
N PRO A 580 -32.28 45.25 -22.63
CA PRO A 580 -33.00 45.90 -21.55
C PRO A 580 -33.16 44.97 -20.34
N SER A 581 -32.91 45.54 -19.18
CA SER A 581 -33.42 45.10 -17.89
C SER A 581 -34.95 44.96 -17.91
N LEU A 582 -35.45 43.72 -17.89
CA LEU A 582 -36.83 43.41 -17.51
C LEU A 582 -36.79 42.12 -16.65
N GLN A 583 -36.77 42.24 -15.33
CA GLN A 583 -37.94 42.50 -14.47
C GLN A 583 -38.72 41.21 -14.25
N ASP A 584 -38.50 40.65 -13.06
CA ASP A 584 -39.39 39.71 -12.40
C ASP A 584 -40.84 40.11 -12.63
N HIS A 585 -41.63 39.26 -13.27
CA HIS A 585 -42.99 38.87 -12.86
C HIS A 585 -43.55 37.86 -13.86
N GLU A 586 -44.37 36.94 -13.36
CA GLU A 586 -45.16 35.95 -14.10
C GLU A 586 -44.46 34.65 -14.52
N ARG A 587 -43.96 33.91 -13.53
CA ARG A 587 -44.15 32.44 -13.50
C ARG A 587 -44.32 31.85 -12.09
N SER A 588 -44.81 32.66 -11.14
CA SER A 588 -45.06 32.23 -9.76
C SER A 588 -46.42 31.57 -9.52
N SER A 589 -47.32 31.48 -10.51
CA SER A 589 -48.67 30.97 -10.27
C SER A 589 -48.86 29.45 -10.46
N ASN A 590 -47.86 28.71 -10.97
CA ASN A 590 -47.99 27.26 -11.23
C ASN A 590 -46.97 26.38 -10.49
N ILE A 591 -46.67 26.71 -9.23
CA ILE A 591 -45.99 25.77 -8.30
C ILE A 591 -46.84 25.46 -7.06
N HIS A 592 -47.98 26.13 -6.87
CA HIS A 592 -48.84 25.91 -5.71
C HIS A 592 -49.88 24.79 -5.86
N THR A 593 -49.93 24.09 -6.99
CA THR A 593 -50.92 23.05 -7.30
C THR A 593 -50.36 21.63 -7.38
N LEU A 594 -49.11 21.41 -6.96
CA LEU A 594 -48.46 20.09 -7.06
C LEU A 594 -47.99 19.48 -5.73
N ASN A 595 -48.43 19.99 -4.57
CA ASN A 595 -48.14 19.31 -3.32
C ASN A 595 -49.19 19.61 -2.24
N GLU A 596 -50.02 18.62 -1.89
CA GLU A 596 -51.01 18.71 -0.81
C GLU A 596 -50.36 18.75 0.60
N ASP A 597 -49.04 18.48 0.73
CA ASP A 597 -48.40 18.33 2.05
C ASP A 597 -47.33 19.37 2.40
N GLY A 598 -47.01 20.35 1.53
CA GLY A 598 -46.04 21.42 1.86
C GLY A 598 -44.58 20.98 2.12
N GLU A 599 -44.30 19.68 2.18
CA GLU A 599 -42.99 19.11 2.50
C GLU A 599 -41.91 19.43 1.46
N LEU A 600 -42.27 19.51 0.18
CA LEU A 600 -41.31 19.80 -0.91
C LEU A 600 -40.82 21.25 -0.85
N TRP A 601 -41.66 22.18 -0.41
CA TRP A 601 -41.28 23.58 -0.22
C TRP A 601 -40.38 23.73 1.01
N LEU A 602 -40.73 23.07 2.13
CA LEU A 602 -39.90 23.06 3.34
C LEU A 602 -38.54 22.37 3.12
N ALA A 603 -38.49 21.31 2.30
CA ALA A 603 -37.24 20.66 1.92
C ALA A 603 -36.39 21.55 1.00
N TYR A 604 -37.01 22.33 0.11
CA TYR A 604 -36.32 23.29 -0.74
C TYR A 604 -35.80 24.49 0.08
N GLU A 605 -36.59 25.00 1.02
CA GLU A 605 -36.20 26.06 1.96
C GLU A 605 -35.03 25.59 2.86
N GLY A 606 -35.12 24.38 3.41
CA GLY A 606 -34.04 23.76 4.20
C GLY A 606 -32.77 23.52 3.39
N LEU A 607 -32.88 23.10 2.13
CA LEU A 607 -31.73 22.92 1.25
C LEU A 607 -31.06 24.27 0.91
N LYS A 608 -31.84 25.34 0.75
CA LYS A 608 -31.34 26.69 0.51
C LYS A 608 -30.61 27.26 1.72
N GLU A 609 -31.13 27.01 2.93
CA GLU A 609 -30.49 27.43 4.18
C GLU A 609 -29.17 26.68 4.42
N THR A 610 -29.14 25.37 4.15
CA THR A 610 -27.91 24.57 4.25
C THR A 610 -26.85 24.98 3.22
N ASN A 611 -27.25 25.31 1.99
CA ASN A 611 -26.32 25.83 0.98
C ASN A 611 -25.76 27.19 1.38
N ARG A 612 -26.58 28.10 1.95
CA ARG A 612 -26.08 29.38 2.50
C ARG A 612 -25.08 29.17 3.63
N LEU A 613 -25.35 28.23 4.52
CA LEU A 613 -24.45 27.92 5.63
C LEU A 613 -23.12 27.34 5.12
N LEU A 614 -23.17 26.44 4.12
CA LEU A 614 -21.99 25.88 3.45
C LEU A 614 -21.20 26.97 2.71
N GLU A 615 -21.86 27.88 2.01
CA GLU A 615 -21.21 29.02 1.37
C GLU A 615 -20.51 29.93 2.39
N CYS A 616 -21.16 30.26 3.52
CA CYS A 616 -20.52 31.02 4.59
C CYS A 616 -19.33 30.28 5.22
N GLN A 617 -19.42 28.97 5.40
CA GLN A 617 -18.31 28.16 5.95
C GLN A 617 -17.14 28.06 4.97
N MET A 618 -17.40 27.92 3.67
CA MET A 618 -16.35 27.92 2.65
C MET A 618 -15.68 29.28 2.55
N GLN A 619 -16.45 30.38 2.57
CA GLN A 619 -15.90 31.74 2.57
C GLN A 619 -15.05 32.01 3.81
N GLU A 620 -15.48 31.53 4.98
CA GLU A 620 -14.70 31.68 6.22
C GLU A 620 -13.42 30.85 6.18
N GLN A 621 -13.45 29.62 5.65
CA GLN A 621 -12.23 28.84 5.43
C GLN A 621 -11.28 29.49 4.43
N GLU A 622 -11.79 30.02 3.32
CA GLU A 622 -10.99 30.74 2.33
C GLU A 622 -10.38 32.01 2.94
N ARG A 623 -11.12 32.72 3.78
CA ARG A 623 -10.63 33.88 4.54
C ARG A 623 -9.51 33.49 5.50
N LEU A 624 -9.69 32.43 6.29
CA LEU A 624 -8.67 31.92 7.23
C LEU A 624 -7.42 31.40 6.50
N HIS A 625 -7.61 30.76 5.34
CA HIS A 625 -6.51 30.30 4.50
C HIS A 625 -5.75 31.48 3.89
N ASN A 626 -6.45 32.49 3.39
CA ASN A 626 -5.83 33.71 2.87
C ASN A 626 -5.12 34.51 3.97
N GLU A 627 -5.65 34.58 5.19
CA GLU A 627 -4.95 35.16 6.34
C GLU A 627 -3.67 34.38 6.70
N SER A 628 -3.73 33.05 6.66
CA SER A 628 -2.55 32.19 6.92
C SER A 628 -1.49 32.34 5.83
N ASN A 629 -1.90 32.39 4.57
CA ASN A 629 -1.01 32.65 3.44
C ASN A 629 -0.41 34.06 3.54
N GLY A 630 -1.19 35.06 3.96
CA GLY A 630 -0.71 36.41 4.22
C GLY A 630 0.39 36.44 5.28
N LYS A 631 0.20 35.75 6.42
CA LYS A 631 1.22 35.63 7.48
C LYS A 631 2.49 34.94 6.99
N LEU A 632 2.36 33.86 6.22
CA LEU A 632 3.51 33.16 5.64
C LEU A 632 4.28 34.03 4.63
N VAL A 633 3.58 34.84 3.84
CA VAL A 633 4.21 35.81 2.92
C VAL A 633 4.91 36.93 3.70
N GLU A 634 4.33 37.42 4.79
CA GLU A 634 4.97 38.38 5.69
C GLU A 634 6.24 37.81 6.34
N GLU A 635 6.22 36.58 6.83
CA GLU A 635 7.40 35.88 7.37
C GLU A 635 8.48 35.68 6.30
N MET A 636 8.10 35.26 5.09
CA MET A 636 9.03 35.14 3.97
C MET A 636 9.68 36.47 3.60
N ASN A 637 8.92 37.57 3.65
CA ASN A 637 9.46 38.91 3.40
C ASN A 637 10.39 39.39 4.53
N LYS A 638 10.06 39.10 5.80
CA LYS A 638 10.95 39.38 6.95
C LYS A 638 12.28 38.63 6.81
N LEU A 639 12.25 37.32 6.55
CA LEU A 639 13.44 36.51 6.35
C LEU A 639 14.28 36.99 5.15
N ARG A 640 13.62 37.43 4.07
CA ARG A 640 14.31 37.99 2.91
C ARG A 640 14.99 39.33 3.24
N ALA A 641 14.35 40.18 4.05
CA ALA A 641 14.93 41.43 4.53
C ALA A 641 16.11 41.20 5.49
N GLU A 642 15.99 40.24 6.41
CA GLU A 642 17.09 39.83 7.30
C GLU A 642 18.29 39.30 6.53
N LYS A 643 18.04 38.48 5.50
CA LYS A 643 19.09 37.99 4.60
C LYS A 643 19.80 39.14 3.88
N GLU A 644 19.06 40.10 3.32
CA GLU A 644 19.65 41.29 2.68
C GLU A 644 20.45 42.14 3.68
N GLN A 645 19.97 42.26 4.92
CA GLN A 645 20.66 42.98 5.98
C GLN A 645 21.95 42.29 6.40
N GLN A 646 21.95 40.96 6.55
CA GLN A 646 23.15 40.16 6.81
C GLN A 646 24.16 40.25 5.66
N GLN A 647 23.69 40.24 4.42
CA GLN A 647 24.54 40.38 3.23
C GLN A 647 25.24 41.76 3.22
N LYS A 648 24.48 42.84 3.46
CA LYS A 648 25.04 44.20 3.54
C LYS A 648 26.05 44.37 4.68
N LEU A 649 25.81 43.74 5.83
CA LEU A 649 26.73 43.77 6.98
C LEU A 649 28.01 42.96 6.72
N LEU A 650 27.91 41.85 6.00
CA LEU A 650 29.07 41.06 5.58
C LEU A 650 29.96 41.86 4.61
N ASP A 651 29.35 42.55 3.65
CA ASP A 651 30.03 43.43 2.70
C ASP A 651 30.74 44.59 3.42
N GLN A 652 30.15 45.14 4.48
CA GLN A 652 30.74 46.20 5.29
C GLN A 652 31.88 45.69 6.19
N SER A 653 31.78 44.47 6.73
CA SER A 653 32.84 43.82 7.52
C SER A 653 34.07 43.44 6.70
N LEU A 654 33.93 43.18 5.40
CA LEU A 654 35.04 42.86 4.51
C LEU A 654 35.97 44.07 4.23
N LEU A 655 35.52 45.29 4.49
CA LEU A 655 36.29 46.54 4.29
C LEU A 655 37.11 46.97 5.52
N LEU A 656 36.99 46.27 6.66
CA LEU A 656 37.61 46.64 7.93
C LEU A 656 38.84 45.76 8.27
N PRO A 657 39.88 46.33 8.93
CA PRO A 657 41.04 45.57 9.43
C PRO A 657 40.65 44.45 10.40
N GLU A 658 41.49 43.41 10.50
CA GLU A 658 41.18 42.13 11.17
C GLU A 658 40.69 42.26 12.62
N ASP A 659 41.27 43.16 13.41
CA ASP A 659 40.87 43.40 14.81
C ASP A 659 39.55 44.17 14.93
N ALA A 660 39.28 45.10 14.01
CA ALA A 660 38.02 45.85 13.96
C ALA A 660 36.85 44.98 13.47
N ARG A 661 37.16 43.94 12.67
CA ARG A 661 36.19 42.99 12.13
C ARG A 661 35.62 42.06 13.21
N VAL A 662 36.46 41.64 14.17
CA VAL A 662 36.03 40.82 15.31
C VAL A 662 35.20 41.64 16.29
N ASP A 663 35.59 42.88 16.59
CA ASP A 663 34.84 43.77 17.50
C ASP A 663 33.49 44.19 16.89
N ALA A 664 33.43 44.46 15.59
CA ALA A 664 32.17 44.74 14.89
C ALA A 664 31.23 43.51 14.90
N ALA A 665 31.75 42.31 14.60
CA ALA A 665 30.96 41.08 14.65
C ALA A 665 30.40 40.77 16.05
N LEU A 666 31.21 40.95 17.10
CA LEU A 666 30.78 40.79 18.48
C LEU A 666 29.71 41.81 18.88
N LYS A 667 29.89 43.09 18.52
CA LYS A 667 28.88 44.13 18.77
C LYS A 667 27.56 43.85 18.05
N HIS A 668 27.62 43.36 16.82
CA HIS A 668 26.43 42.96 16.07
C HIS A 668 25.71 41.77 16.71
N GLU A 669 26.44 40.74 17.14
CA GLU A 669 25.85 39.58 17.79
C GLU A 669 25.22 39.93 19.14
N ILE A 670 25.86 40.80 19.92
CA ILE A 670 25.30 41.34 21.16
C ILE A 670 24.00 42.12 20.86
N THR A 671 23.99 42.96 19.83
CA THR A 671 22.81 43.76 19.47
C THR A 671 21.65 42.86 19.00
N ARG A 672 21.94 41.84 18.20
CA ARG A 672 20.98 40.83 17.73
C ARG A 672 20.39 40.02 18.88
N LEU A 673 21.23 39.52 19.78
CA LEU A 673 20.79 38.79 20.97
C LEU A 673 19.97 39.68 21.91
N THR A 674 20.28 40.98 21.97
CA THR A 674 19.52 41.94 22.79
C THR A 674 18.13 42.20 22.19
N SER A 675 18.00 42.35 20.87
CA SER A 675 16.70 42.51 20.21
C SER A 675 15.85 41.24 20.30
N GLU A 676 16.46 40.06 20.13
CA GLU A 676 15.76 38.77 20.21
C GLU A 676 15.25 38.52 21.65
N ASN A 677 16.03 38.89 22.67
CA ASN A 677 15.59 38.80 24.06
C ASN A 677 14.43 39.77 24.38
N LEU A 678 14.42 40.97 23.78
CA LEU A 678 13.33 41.94 23.96
C LEU A 678 12.02 41.42 23.33
N GLU A 679 12.09 40.89 22.11
CA GLU A 679 10.94 40.34 21.40
C GLU A 679 10.37 39.10 22.11
N ARG A 680 11.23 38.24 22.67
CA ARG A 680 10.80 37.11 23.51
C ARG A 680 10.10 37.57 24.79
N MET A 681 10.58 38.65 25.44
CA MET A 681 9.90 39.22 26.60
C MET A 681 8.50 39.77 26.24
N GLU A 682 8.36 40.45 25.12
CA GLU A 682 7.07 40.98 24.67
C GLU A 682 6.08 39.85 24.34
N GLN A 683 6.54 38.76 23.71
CA GLN A 683 5.74 37.57 23.47
C GLN A 683 5.31 36.90 24.79
N GLN A 684 6.21 36.83 25.78
CA GLN A 684 5.90 36.28 27.10
C GLN A 684 4.84 37.13 27.83
N GLU A 685 4.94 38.46 27.77
CA GLU A 685 3.93 39.35 28.35
C GLU A 685 2.57 39.23 27.65
N HIS A 686 2.56 39.03 26.33
CA HIS A 686 1.35 38.79 25.55
C HIS A 686 0.68 37.46 25.93
N GLN A 687 1.46 36.38 26.03
CA GLN A 687 0.95 35.09 26.48
C GLN A 687 0.43 35.16 27.92
N ASP A 688 1.09 35.88 28.83
CA ASP A 688 0.61 36.10 30.20
C ASP A 688 -0.70 36.89 30.24
N LYS A 689 -0.93 37.82 29.32
CA LYS A 689 -2.21 38.52 29.16
C LYS A 689 -3.31 37.56 28.68
N ILE A 690 -3.02 36.65 27.76
CA ILE A 690 -3.97 35.63 27.29
C ILE A 690 -4.30 34.62 28.39
N VAL A 691 -3.29 34.10 29.09
CA VAL A 691 -3.46 33.19 30.22
C VAL A 691 -4.32 33.82 31.31
N ARG A 692 -4.12 35.12 31.60
CA ARG A 692 -4.99 35.86 32.53
C ARG A 692 -6.43 35.98 32.05
N LYS A 693 -6.68 36.19 30.74
CA LYS A 693 -8.04 36.23 30.16
C LYS A 693 -8.73 34.85 30.24
N LEU A 694 -8.01 33.78 29.88
CA LEU A 694 -8.52 32.41 29.94
C LEU A 694 -8.80 31.98 31.38
N LYS A 695 -7.91 32.31 32.34
CA LYS A 695 -8.16 32.08 33.77
C LYS A 695 -9.40 32.82 34.27
N LYS A 696 -9.66 34.05 33.81
CA LYS A 696 -10.89 34.79 34.15
C LYS A 696 -12.14 34.12 33.57
N GLN A 697 -12.08 33.60 32.34
CA GLN A 697 -13.18 32.85 31.74
C GLN A 697 -13.45 31.53 32.47
N LEU A 698 -12.41 30.78 32.81
CA LEU A 698 -12.52 29.51 33.55
C LEU A 698 -13.16 29.73 34.94
N LYS A 699 -12.79 30.82 35.63
CA LYS A 699 -13.36 31.19 36.92
C LYS A 699 -14.85 31.56 36.82
N LEU A 700 -15.28 32.10 35.68
CA LEU A 700 -16.69 32.41 35.42
C LEU A 700 -17.50 31.15 35.12
N TYR A 701 -16.91 30.17 34.43
CA TYR A 701 -17.53 28.87 34.19
C TYR A 701 -17.61 28.02 35.46
N MET A 702 -16.57 28.00 36.30
CA MET A 702 -16.62 27.33 37.61
C MET A 702 -17.73 27.91 38.50
N LYS A 703 -17.89 29.24 38.52
CA LYS A 703 -18.96 29.88 39.29
C LYS A 703 -20.36 29.49 38.79
N LYS A 704 -20.53 29.27 37.48
CA LYS A 704 -21.78 28.74 36.91
C LYS A 704 -22.01 27.28 37.28
N VAL A 705 -20.96 26.47 37.39
CA VAL A 705 -21.07 25.06 37.81
C VAL A 705 -21.43 24.96 39.30
N GLU A 706 -20.83 25.79 40.15
CA GLU A 706 -21.17 25.88 41.58
C GLU A 706 -22.61 26.33 41.82
N GLU A 707 -23.15 27.24 40.99
CA GLU A 707 -24.57 27.65 41.05
C GLU A 707 -25.54 26.52 40.63
N TYR A 708 -25.10 25.60 39.75
CA TYR A 708 -25.87 24.41 39.36
C TYR A 708 -25.78 23.27 40.39
N GLU A 709 -24.64 23.12 41.08
CA GLU A 709 -24.48 22.12 42.14
C GLU A 709 -25.24 22.51 43.42
N ALA A 710 -25.31 23.81 43.75
CA ALA A 710 -26.08 24.31 44.88
C ALA A 710 -27.61 24.12 44.73
N SER A 711 -28.11 23.99 43.49
CA SER A 711 -29.53 23.77 43.22
C SER A 711 -29.94 22.29 43.14
N SER A 712 -28.97 21.35 43.14
CA SER A 712 -29.22 19.90 43.13
C SER A 712 -29.20 19.23 44.52
N GLN A 713 -28.75 19.91 45.57
CA GLN A 713 -28.57 19.32 46.91
C GLN A 713 -29.77 19.44 47.87
N GLN A 714 -30.96 19.88 47.41
CA GLN A 714 -32.14 20.06 48.28
C GLN A 714 -33.25 19.00 48.16
N MET A 715 -33.07 17.94 47.37
CA MET A 715 -34.04 16.84 47.28
C MET A 715 -33.29 15.51 47.30
N ASN A 716 -33.10 14.93 48.50
CA ASN A 716 -33.23 13.48 48.77
C ASN A 716 -32.60 13.10 50.11
N THR A 717 -33.39 13.20 51.17
CA THR A 717 -33.19 12.42 52.40
C THR A 717 -34.56 11.95 52.90
N SER A 718 -34.90 10.68 52.66
CA SER A 718 -35.55 9.81 53.67
C SER A 718 -35.95 8.41 53.14
N SER A 719 -35.55 7.44 53.95
CA SER A 719 -36.28 6.20 54.31
C SER A 719 -36.14 4.93 53.45
N VAL A 720 -35.65 3.91 54.16
CA VAL A 720 -35.45 2.50 53.81
C VAL A 720 -36.61 1.68 54.37
N MET A 721 -37.18 0.73 53.62
CA MET A 721 -37.81 -0.50 54.15
C MET A 721 -37.78 -1.65 53.12
N SER A 722 -37.83 -2.89 53.63
CA SER A 722 -37.25 -4.13 53.09
C SER A 722 -38.25 -5.23 52.66
N THR A 723 -37.94 -5.93 51.54
CA THR A 723 -38.17 -7.38 51.17
C THR A 723 -39.61 -7.97 51.04
N PRO A 724 -39.91 -9.11 50.31
CA PRO A 724 -39.04 -10.12 49.65
C PRO A 724 -39.47 -10.69 48.22
N ILE A 725 -38.45 -11.08 47.41
CA ILE A 725 -38.24 -12.31 46.58
C ILE A 725 -39.36 -12.89 45.67
N ARG A 726 -39.15 -12.94 44.31
CA ARG A 726 -38.79 -14.11 43.41
C ARG A 726 -39.07 -13.83 41.90
N PRO A 727 -38.58 -14.64 40.94
CA PRO A 727 -37.49 -14.33 40.00
C PRO A 727 -37.96 -14.02 38.57
N VAL A 728 -37.33 -13.06 37.88
CA VAL A 728 -37.53 -12.85 36.44
C VAL A 728 -36.21 -12.45 35.78
N ASN A 729 -35.90 -13.11 34.65
CA ASN A 729 -34.65 -13.04 33.91
C ASN A 729 -34.30 -11.61 33.43
N ILE A 730 -33.07 -11.19 33.71
CA ILE A 730 -32.46 -9.93 33.25
C ILE A 730 -31.53 -10.25 32.07
N PRO A 731 -31.67 -9.60 30.90
CA PRO A 731 -30.68 -9.74 29.82
C PRO A 731 -29.37 -9.07 30.25
N ARG A 732 -28.26 -9.80 30.21
CA ARG A 732 -26.92 -9.33 30.58
C ARG A 732 -26.45 -8.25 29.59
N LYS A 733 -26.15 -7.03 30.05
CA LYS A 733 -25.32 -6.05 29.31
C LYS A 733 -23.94 -6.68 29.04
N GLU A 734 -23.34 -6.44 27.87
CA GLU A 734 -21.91 -6.78 27.71
C GLU A 734 -21.09 -6.12 28.80
N LYS A 735 -20.18 -6.91 29.37
CA LYS A 735 -19.26 -6.46 30.41
C LYS A 735 -18.27 -5.48 29.77
N GLU A 736 -18.37 -4.20 30.10
CA GLU A 736 -17.28 -3.25 29.90
C GLU A 736 -16.12 -3.65 30.82
N PHE A 737 -14.98 -4.00 30.23
CA PHE A 737 -13.81 -4.42 31.00
C PHE A 737 -12.98 -3.22 31.42
N GLN A 738 -12.47 -3.22 32.65
CA GLN A 738 -11.62 -2.17 33.21
C GLN A 738 -10.12 -2.34 32.85
N GLY A 739 -9.78 -3.41 32.12
CA GLY A 739 -8.42 -3.73 31.73
C GLY A 739 -7.61 -4.29 32.90
N MET A 740 -8.26 -5.07 33.77
CA MET A 740 -7.64 -5.72 34.93
C MET A 740 -7.75 -7.25 34.82
N LEU A 741 -6.80 -7.96 35.41
CA LEU A 741 -6.78 -9.42 35.45
C LEU A 741 -6.72 -9.94 36.88
N GLU A 742 -7.79 -10.58 37.32
CA GLU A 742 -7.84 -11.27 38.60
C GLU A 742 -7.16 -12.64 38.51
N PHE A 743 -6.35 -12.94 39.52
CA PHE A 743 -5.75 -14.25 39.75
C PHE A 743 -5.87 -14.63 41.23
N LYS A 744 -6.02 -15.93 41.50
CA LYS A 744 -6.06 -16.47 42.87
C LYS A 744 -4.63 -16.62 43.42
N GLU A 745 -4.48 -16.49 44.72
CA GLU A 745 -3.18 -16.51 45.41
C GLU A 745 -2.39 -17.80 45.15
N GLY A 746 -3.07 -18.95 45.06
CA GLY A 746 -2.46 -20.25 44.71
C GLY A 746 -2.05 -20.42 43.25
N ASP A 747 -2.55 -19.58 42.33
CA ASP A 747 -2.29 -19.68 40.88
C ASP A 747 -1.08 -18.85 40.43
N THR A 748 -0.44 -18.09 41.33
CA THR A 748 0.76 -17.27 41.04
C THR A 748 1.90 -18.09 40.44
N THR A 749 2.19 -19.26 41.00
CA THR A 749 3.25 -20.16 40.48
C THR A 749 2.91 -20.69 39.08
N ARG A 750 1.64 -20.98 38.82
CA ARG A 750 1.13 -21.42 37.52
C ARG A 750 1.17 -20.28 36.48
N LEU A 751 0.86 -19.05 36.90
CA LEU A 751 1.00 -17.84 36.09
C LEU A 751 2.42 -17.66 35.60
N PHE A 752 3.41 -17.66 36.49
CA PHE A 752 4.81 -17.47 36.08
C PHE A 752 5.35 -18.64 35.26
N LYS A 753 4.93 -19.87 35.56
CA LYS A 753 5.31 -21.03 34.75
C LYS A 753 4.83 -20.88 33.31
N ASN A 754 3.55 -20.56 33.09
CA ASN A 754 2.96 -20.48 31.76
C ASN A 754 3.33 -19.20 31.01
N LEU A 755 3.41 -18.06 31.71
CA LEU A 755 3.64 -16.75 31.11
C LEU A 755 5.12 -16.40 30.96
N ILE A 756 6.01 -16.93 31.82
CA ILE A 756 7.44 -16.58 31.81
C ILE A 756 8.33 -17.77 31.47
N ILE A 757 8.21 -18.89 32.19
CA ILE A 757 9.20 -19.99 32.10
C ILE A 757 9.02 -20.83 30.84
N ASP A 758 7.79 -21.24 30.54
CA ASP A 758 7.45 -22.14 29.43
C ASP A 758 7.00 -21.38 28.17
N LEU A 759 6.96 -20.04 28.23
CA LEU A 759 6.55 -19.21 27.10
C LEU A 759 7.56 -19.30 25.95
N LYS A 760 7.06 -19.58 24.74
CA LYS A 760 7.86 -19.62 23.52
C LYS A 760 7.91 -18.23 22.87
N PRO A 761 9.09 -17.68 22.55
CA PRO A 761 9.23 -16.36 21.92
C PRO A 761 8.49 -16.25 20.58
N ARG A 762 8.46 -17.32 19.76
CA ARG A 762 7.80 -17.36 18.44
C ARG A 762 6.32 -17.79 18.48
N GLY A 763 5.62 -17.62 19.60
CA GLY A 763 4.19 -17.93 19.66
C GLY A 763 3.37 -16.97 18.79
N ALA A 764 2.48 -17.48 17.93
CA ALA A 764 1.64 -16.66 17.04
C ALA A 764 0.85 -15.57 17.81
N ALA A 765 0.36 -15.92 19.00
CA ALA A 765 -0.29 -15.01 19.95
C ALA A 765 0.59 -13.83 20.41
N VAL A 766 1.87 -14.08 20.61
CA VAL A 766 2.81 -13.10 21.19
C VAL A 766 3.43 -12.21 20.12
N ASN A 767 3.54 -12.73 18.89
CA ASN A 767 3.98 -11.95 17.73
C ASN A 767 2.90 -10.98 17.24
N PHE A 768 1.61 -11.29 17.42
CA PHE A 768 0.52 -10.40 17.00
C PHE A 768 0.42 -9.13 17.88
N THR A 769 0.72 -9.26 19.17
CA THR A 769 0.78 -8.13 20.11
C THR A 769 2.13 -8.13 20.82
N PRO A 770 3.13 -7.43 20.26
CA PRO A 770 4.45 -7.34 20.87
C PRO A 770 4.37 -6.77 22.29
N GLY A 771 5.05 -7.42 23.24
CA GLY A 771 4.97 -7.06 24.65
C GLY A 771 3.74 -7.59 25.40
N LEU A 772 2.94 -8.49 24.81
CA LEU A 772 1.75 -9.09 25.45
C LEU A 772 2.00 -9.61 26.89
N PRO A 773 3.08 -10.36 27.18
CA PRO A 773 3.37 -10.76 28.55
C PRO A 773 3.55 -9.61 29.52
N ALA A 774 4.18 -8.52 29.09
CA ALA A 774 4.34 -7.32 29.91
C ALA A 774 2.98 -6.67 30.24
N TYR A 775 2.07 -6.58 29.26
CA TYR A 775 0.72 -6.07 29.49
C TYR A 775 -0.09 -6.99 30.42
N ILE A 776 -0.01 -8.31 30.25
CA ILE A 776 -0.69 -9.27 31.14
C ILE A 776 -0.20 -9.12 32.57
N LEU A 777 1.13 -9.04 32.78
CA LEU A 777 1.72 -8.82 34.10
C LEU A 777 1.28 -7.49 34.70
N PHE A 778 1.22 -6.43 33.89
CA PHE A 778 0.77 -5.12 34.33
C PHE A 778 -0.73 -5.08 34.67
N MET A 779 -1.60 -5.74 33.89
CA MET A 779 -3.02 -5.85 34.21
C MET A 779 -3.28 -6.68 35.49
N CYS A 780 -2.45 -7.69 35.76
CA CYS A 780 -2.46 -8.41 37.04
C CYS A 780 -2.03 -7.49 38.18
N LEU A 781 -1.02 -6.64 37.95
CA LEU A 781 -0.55 -5.67 38.93
C LEU A 781 -1.62 -4.61 39.24
N ARG A 782 -2.33 -4.10 38.24
CA ARG A 782 -3.45 -3.16 38.41
C ARG A 782 -4.57 -3.75 39.27
N TYR A 783 -4.89 -5.03 39.09
CA TYR A 783 -5.87 -5.70 39.94
C TYR A 783 -5.43 -5.71 41.41
N VAL A 784 -4.17 -6.06 41.67
CA VAL A 784 -3.64 -6.10 43.04
C VAL A 784 -3.56 -4.70 43.66
N ASP A 785 -3.20 -3.69 42.86
CA ASP A 785 -3.26 -2.28 43.26
C ASP A 785 -4.68 -1.89 43.66
N ASN A 786 -5.69 -2.21 42.85
CA ASN A 786 -7.10 -1.90 43.15
C ASN A 786 -7.63 -2.62 44.41
N VAL A 787 -7.15 -3.83 44.70
CA VAL A 787 -7.48 -4.57 45.94
C VAL A 787 -6.73 -4.02 47.16
N ASN A 788 -5.74 -3.15 46.96
CA ASN A 788 -4.92 -2.50 47.98
C ASN A 788 -4.13 -3.51 48.85
N ASP A 789 -3.53 -4.52 48.22
CA ASP A 789 -2.71 -5.55 48.88
C ASP A 789 -1.21 -5.37 48.55
N ASP A 790 -0.50 -4.69 49.44
CA ASP A 790 0.92 -4.35 49.32
C ASP A 790 1.83 -5.60 49.24
N LYS A 791 1.55 -6.61 50.06
CA LYS A 791 2.30 -7.87 50.09
C LYS A 791 2.19 -8.62 48.77
N ARG A 792 1.01 -8.63 48.16
CA ARG A 792 0.80 -9.26 46.85
C ARG A 792 1.48 -8.49 45.72
N VAL A 793 1.51 -7.15 45.77
CA VAL A 793 2.26 -6.34 44.78
C VAL A 793 3.76 -6.69 44.82
N ILE A 794 4.34 -6.67 46.01
CA ILE A 794 5.77 -6.98 46.23
C ILE A 794 6.08 -8.42 45.80
N SER A 795 5.23 -9.37 46.16
CA SER A 795 5.39 -10.79 45.79
C SER A 795 5.30 -10.99 44.27
N LEU A 796 4.34 -10.34 43.58
CA LEU A 796 4.15 -10.45 42.14
C LEU A 796 5.37 -9.88 41.38
N LEU A 797 5.84 -8.68 41.75
CA LEU A 797 6.98 -8.04 41.09
C LEU A 797 8.29 -8.79 41.33
N ASN A 798 8.57 -9.19 42.58
CA ASN A 798 9.79 -9.96 42.89
C ASN A 798 9.78 -11.33 42.21
N SER A 799 8.64 -12.01 42.16
CA SER A 799 8.50 -13.30 41.47
C SER A 799 8.64 -13.15 39.95
N THR A 800 8.13 -12.05 39.37
CA THR A 800 8.34 -11.70 37.96
C THR A 800 9.83 -11.52 37.66
N ILE A 801 10.50 -10.66 38.42
CA ILE A 801 11.94 -10.37 38.28
C ILE A 801 12.76 -11.66 38.44
N SER A 802 12.47 -12.48 39.44
CA SER A 802 13.17 -13.74 39.70
C SER A 802 12.96 -14.76 38.60
N SER A 803 11.73 -14.84 38.05
CA SER A 803 11.40 -15.73 36.94
C SER A 803 12.10 -15.33 35.65
N ILE A 804 12.10 -14.04 35.30
CA ILE A 804 12.82 -13.51 34.13
C ILE A 804 14.32 -13.76 34.28
N LYS A 805 14.91 -13.42 35.44
CA LYS A 805 16.32 -13.76 35.75
C LYS A 805 16.59 -15.26 35.61
N GLY A 806 15.68 -16.10 36.07
CA GLY A 806 15.77 -17.56 35.97
C GLY A 806 15.71 -18.09 34.53
N VAL A 807 14.94 -17.46 33.64
CA VAL A 807 14.88 -17.81 32.21
C VAL A 807 16.16 -17.35 31.50
N ILE A 808 16.60 -16.12 31.75
CA ILE A 808 17.83 -15.57 31.15
C ILE A 808 19.06 -16.37 31.62
N LYS A 809 19.09 -16.84 32.87
CA LYS A 809 20.18 -17.71 33.34
C LYS A 809 20.18 -19.09 32.66
N ARG A 810 19.01 -19.66 32.36
CA ARG A 810 18.87 -21.00 31.75
C ARG A 810 19.03 -21.00 30.24
N LYS A 811 18.46 -20.01 29.55
CA LYS A 811 18.39 -19.89 28.08
C LYS A 811 19.15 -18.67 27.57
N GLY A 812 20.11 -18.16 28.34
CA GLY A 812 20.82 -16.91 28.04
C GLY A 812 21.70 -16.93 26.80
N ASN A 813 21.95 -18.08 26.18
CA ASN A 813 22.69 -18.18 24.92
C ASN A 813 21.78 -18.11 23.68
N ASP A 814 20.46 -18.15 23.87
CA ASP A 814 19.48 -18.07 22.80
C ASP A 814 19.10 -16.60 22.56
N LEU A 815 19.52 -16.07 21.41
CA LEU A 815 19.31 -14.68 21.03
C LEU A 815 17.82 -14.30 21.01
N GLU A 816 16.95 -15.20 20.57
CA GLU A 816 15.52 -14.91 20.47
C GLU A 816 14.90 -14.76 21.85
N VAL A 817 15.23 -15.65 22.77
CA VAL A 817 14.74 -15.61 24.16
C VAL A 817 15.23 -14.35 24.86
N VAL A 818 16.51 -13.99 24.71
CA VAL A 818 17.08 -12.80 25.35
C VAL A 818 16.51 -11.52 24.77
N SER A 819 16.38 -11.43 23.44
CA SER A 819 15.75 -10.29 22.75
C SER A 819 14.29 -10.11 23.18
N PHE A 820 13.55 -11.21 23.24
CA PHE A 820 12.16 -11.24 23.63
C PHE A 820 11.94 -10.73 25.06
N TRP A 821 12.72 -11.23 26.02
CA TRP A 821 12.60 -10.80 27.42
C TRP A 821 13.16 -9.39 27.66
N LEU A 822 14.13 -8.93 26.86
CA LEU A 822 14.55 -7.53 26.90
C LEU A 822 13.39 -6.61 26.51
N ALA A 823 12.74 -6.88 25.37
CA ALA A 823 11.59 -6.10 24.90
C ALA A 823 10.44 -6.10 25.91
N ASN A 824 10.10 -7.26 26.48
CA ASN A 824 9.05 -7.36 27.50
C ASN A 824 9.42 -6.67 28.83
N THR A 825 10.68 -6.73 29.26
CA THR A 825 11.12 -6.04 30.49
C THR A 825 11.06 -4.52 30.31
N CYS A 826 11.52 -4.01 29.16
CA CYS A 826 11.39 -2.60 28.81
C CYS A 826 9.91 -2.18 28.72
N ARG A 827 9.07 -2.98 28.07
CA ARG A 827 7.63 -2.70 27.97
C ARG A 827 6.95 -2.67 29.34
N LEU A 828 7.28 -3.59 30.24
CA LEU A 828 6.74 -3.61 31.60
C LEU A 828 7.16 -2.35 32.37
N MET A 829 8.43 -1.96 32.26
CA MET A 829 8.93 -0.71 32.83
C MET A 829 8.22 0.52 32.24
N HIS A 830 7.96 0.55 30.93
CA HIS A 830 7.21 1.63 30.30
C HIS A 830 5.76 1.65 30.75
N CYS A 831 5.10 0.51 30.95
CA CYS A 831 3.74 0.45 31.48
C CYS A 831 3.68 1.02 32.90
N LEU A 832 4.64 0.65 33.77
CA LEU A 832 4.71 1.21 35.12
C LEU A 832 4.87 2.74 35.11
N LYS A 833 5.69 3.28 34.20
CA LYS A 833 5.83 4.73 34.03
C LYS A 833 4.57 5.39 33.46
N GLN A 834 4.01 4.82 32.40
CA GLN A 834 2.86 5.36 31.67
C GLN A 834 1.61 5.45 32.53
N TYR A 835 1.38 4.45 33.39
CA TYR A 835 0.23 4.35 34.27
C TYR A 835 0.57 4.66 35.74
N SER A 836 1.67 5.38 35.99
CA SER A 836 2.08 5.81 37.33
C SER A 836 1.21 6.93 37.92
N GLY A 837 0.40 7.61 37.10
CA GLY A 837 -0.35 8.80 37.50
C GLY A 837 0.48 10.10 37.54
N LEU A 838 1.78 10.06 37.22
CA LEU A 838 2.63 11.24 37.17
C LEU A 838 2.34 12.12 35.94
N GLU A 839 2.18 13.43 36.15
CA GLU A 839 1.79 14.39 35.09
C GLU A 839 2.69 14.32 33.84
N VAL A 840 4.00 14.09 34.02
CA VAL A 840 4.97 14.03 32.92
C VAL A 840 4.64 12.92 31.91
N PHE A 841 4.09 11.79 32.37
CA PHE A 841 3.76 10.64 31.52
C PHE A 841 2.29 10.64 31.07
N VAL A 842 1.40 11.26 31.84
CA VAL A 842 -0.05 11.37 31.57
C VAL A 842 -0.36 12.27 30.36
N THR A 843 0.51 13.22 30.03
CA THR A 843 0.33 14.14 28.88
C THR A 843 0.28 13.44 27.52
N GLN A 844 0.89 12.26 27.38
CA GLN A 844 0.94 11.49 26.13
C GLN A 844 -0.15 10.41 26.03
N ASN A 845 -0.96 10.24 27.08
CA ASN A 845 -2.00 9.21 27.18
C ASN A 845 -3.36 9.70 26.69
N THR A 846 -4.20 8.76 26.27
CA THR A 846 -5.64 9.01 26.03
C THR A 846 -6.40 9.16 27.35
N ALA A 847 -7.60 9.77 27.32
CA ALA A 847 -8.46 9.92 28.49
C ALA A 847 -8.75 8.58 29.20
N LYS A 848 -9.07 7.54 28.43
CA LYS A 848 -9.30 6.18 28.95
C LYS A 848 -8.03 5.55 29.56
N GLN A 849 -6.84 5.80 29.00
CA GLN A 849 -5.60 5.32 29.59
C GLN A 849 -5.27 6.02 30.91
N ASN A 850 -5.67 7.28 31.06
CA ASN A 850 -5.49 8.01 32.32
C ASN A 850 -6.41 7.51 33.43
N GLU A 851 -7.61 7.03 33.09
CA GLU A 851 -8.50 6.31 34.02
C GLU A 851 -7.89 4.97 34.47
N GLN A 852 -6.89 4.45 33.76
CA GLN A 852 -6.25 3.17 34.04
C GLN A 852 -4.97 3.28 34.88
N CYS A 853 -4.61 4.47 35.36
CA CYS A 853 -3.47 4.65 36.25
C CYS A 853 -3.61 3.88 37.57
N LEU A 854 -2.47 3.55 38.18
CA LEU A 854 -2.42 3.02 39.54
C LEU A 854 -2.93 4.09 40.51
N VAL A 855 -3.69 3.67 41.52
CA VAL A 855 -4.37 4.57 42.46
C VAL A 855 -3.75 4.50 43.84
N ASN A 856 -3.32 3.31 44.28
CA ASN A 856 -2.97 3.07 45.68
C ASN A 856 -1.47 3.05 45.95
N PHE A 857 -0.64 2.53 45.03
CA PHE A 857 0.80 2.38 45.26
C PHE A 857 1.68 3.15 44.26
N GLU A 858 2.69 3.84 44.77
CA GLU A 858 3.76 4.44 43.96
C GLU A 858 4.93 3.44 43.79
N LEU A 859 5.18 2.99 42.55
CA LEU A 859 6.16 1.93 42.25
C LEU A 859 7.51 2.45 41.74
N SER A 860 7.90 3.64 42.17
CA SER A 860 9.10 4.35 41.70
C SER A 860 10.41 3.56 41.90
N GLU A 861 10.56 2.84 43.00
CA GLU A 861 11.74 2.00 43.28
C GLU A 861 11.86 0.81 42.31
N TYR A 862 10.72 0.21 41.93
CA TYR A 862 10.68 -0.90 41.00
C TYR A 862 11.05 -0.48 39.57
N HIS A 863 10.92 0.80 39.21
CA HIS A 863 11.46 1.32 37.95
C HIS A 863 12.97 1.13 37.87
N GLN A 864 13.70 1.42 38.96
CA GLN A 864 15.15 1.25 39.00
C GLN A 864 15.53 -0.22 38.96
N VAL A 865 14.85 -1.07 39.73
CA VAL A 865 15.13 -2.52 39.75
C VAL A 865 14.89 -3.18 38.39
N LEU A 866 13.81 -2.82 37.69
CA LEU A 866 13.54 -3.30 36.33
C LEU A 866 14.51 -2.71 35.31
N GLY A 867 14.94 -1.45 35.50
CA GLY A 867 16.00 -0.83 34.71
C GLY A 867 17.31 -1.60 34.83
N ASP A 868 17.76 -1.92 36.04
CA ASP A 868 18.97 -2.71 36.29
C ASP A 868 18.87 -4.12 35.70
N LEU A 869 17.68 -4.74 35.78
CA LEU A 869 17.41 -6.01 35.11
C LEU A 869 17.52 -5.86 33.58
N ALA A 870 16.93 -4.83 32.98
CA ALA A 870 17.01 -4.58 31.55
C ALA A 870 18.47 -4.36 31.09
N ILE A 871 19.30 -3.66 31.89
CA ILE A 871 20.74 -3.51 31.63
C ILE A 871 21.44 -4.87 31.63
N GLN A 872 21.14 -5.74 32.59
CA GLN A 872 21.71 -7.09 32.65
C GLN A 872 21.33 -7.93 31.43
N ILE A 873 20.05 -7.89 31.03
CA ILE A 873 19.57 -8.61 29.84
C ILE A 873 20.18 -8.03 28.56
N TYR A 874 20.29 -6.71 28.45
CA TYR A 874 20.96 -6.04 27.32
C TYR A 874 22.43 -6.49 27.19
N ARG A 875 23.18 -6.51 28.30
CA ARG A 875 24.57 -7.02 28.29
C ARG A 875 24.64 -8.48 27.83
N GLN A 876 23.69 -9.32 28.25
CA GLN A 876 23.61 -10.70 27.79
C GLN A 876 23.25 -10.80 26.29
N LEU A 877 22.37 -9.92 25.79
CA LEU A 877 22.01 -9.85 24.37
C LEU A 877 23.23 -9.53 23.50
N ILE A 878 23.98 -8.49 23.89
CA ILE A 878 25.21 -8.09 23.19
C ILE A 878 26.21 -9.24 23.18
N LYS A 879 26.42 -9.92 24.31
CA LYS A 879 27.32 -11.07 24.40
C LYS A 879 26.89 -12.23 23.48
N CYS A 880 25.59 -12.48 23.34
CA CYS A 880 25.08 -13.50 22.41
C CYS A 880 25.36 -13.13 20.95
N MET A 881 25.07 -11.88 20.58
CA MET A 881 25.32 -11.36 19.23
C MET A 881 26.82 -11.38 18.91
N GLU A 882 27.66 -10.97 19.87
CA GLU A 882 29.12 -11.00 19.77
C GLU A 882 29.61 -12.42 19.45
N ASN A 883 29.18 -13.43 20.22
CA ASN A 883 29.59 -14.82 20.01
C ASN A 883 29.23 -15.36 18.62
N ILE A 884 28.11 -14.90 18.04
CA ILE A 884 27.64 -15.32 16.72
C ILE A 884 28.41 -14.60 15.60
N ILE A 885 28.65 -13.29 15.76
CA ILE A 885 29.28 -12.45 14.74
C ILE A 885 30.81 -12.59 14.72
N LEU A 886 31.46 -12.81 15.86
CA LEU A 886 32.92 -12.89 15.98
C LEU A 886 33.62 -13.82 14.96
N PRO A 887 33.18 -15.08 14.75
CA PRO A 887 33.80 -15.96 13.74
C PRO A 887 33.59 -15.49 12.29
N ILE A 888 32.57 -14.66 12.04
CA ILE A 888 32.19 -14.18 10.71
C ILE A 888 32.96 -12.90 10.35
N ILE A 889 33.27 -12.04 11.32
CA ILE A 889 33.92 -10.75 11.08
C ILE A 889 35.24 -10.93 10.34
N VAL A 890 36.16 -11.76 10.84
CA VAL A 890 37.51 -11.87 10.26
C VAL A 890 37.45 -12.46 8.85
N ALA A 891 36.67 -13.54 8.68
CA ALA A 891 36.52 -14.21 7.40
C ALA A 891 35.87 -13.29 6.34
N GLY A 892 34.77 -12.62 6.71
CA GLY A 892 34.04 -11.73 5.81
C GLY A 892 34.77 -10.41 5.53
N MET A 893 35.27 -9.73 6.57
CA MET A 893 35.85 -8.38 6.42
C MET A 893 37.26 -8.38 5.83
N LEU A 894 38.07 -9.42 6.09
CA LEU A 894 39.50 -9.43 5.75
C LEU A 894 39.93 -10.59 4.84
N GLU A 895 39.49 -11.82 5.11
CA GLU A 895 40.04 -13.01 4.42
C GLU A 895 39.45 -13.23 3.02
N HIS A 896 38.17 -12.94 2.82
CA HIS A 896 37.49 -13.15 1.53
C HIS A 896 37.76 -12.02 0.52
N GLU A 897 38.52 -12.30 -0.54
CA GLU A 897 38.81 -11.32 -1.60
C GLU A 897 37.72 -11.29 -2.68
N THR A 898 36.87 -10.25 -2.65
CA THR A 898 35.86 -9.98 -3.69
C THR A 898 36.47 -9.42 -4.98
N ILE A 899 37.64 -8.77 -4.89
CA ILE A 899 38.31 -8.10 -6.01
C ILE A 899 39.23 -9.10 -6.75
N GLN A 900 38.63 -10.13 -7.34
CA GLN A 900 39.31 -11.06 -8.26
C GLN A 900 39.47 -10.40 -9.65
N GLY A 901 40.38 -9.43 -9.78
CA GLY A 901 40.59 -8.80 -11.09
C GLY A 901 41.74 -7.79 -11.20
N VAL A 902 42.22 -7.22 -10.10
CA VAL A 902 43.27 -6.18 -10.13
C VAL A 902 44.67 -6.76 -9.90
N LEU A 903 44.79 -7.97 -9.36
CA LEU A 903 46.09 -8.60 -9.06
C LEU A 903 46.22 -9.94 -9.80
N GLY A 904 47.06 -9.95 -10.84
CA GLY A 904 47.46 -11.13 -11.59
C GLY A 904 48.47 -12.05 -10.89
N SER A 905 48.56 -12.03 -9.56
CA SER A 905 49.50 -12.89 -8.83
C SER A 905 48.83 -13.51 -7.60
N LYS A 906 48.88 -14.85 -7.55
CA LYS A 906 48.64 -15.61 -6.31
C LYS A 906 49.54 -15.06 -5.21
N PRO A 907 49.08 -15.00 -3.95
CA PRO A 907 49.91 -14.57 -2.85
C PRO A 907 51.16 -15.45 -2.77
N THR A 908 52.29 -14.78 -2.63
CA THR A 908 53.62 -15.33 -2.49
C THR A 908 53.67 -16.26 -1.28
N GLY A 909 53.95 -17.54 -1.55
CA GLY A 909 54.67 -18.42 -0.63
C GLY A 909 54.02 -18.73 0.71
N LEU A 910 52.91 -19.48 0.73
CA LEU A 910 52.65 -20.47 1.78
C LEU A 910 51.86 -21.62 1.17
N ARG A 911 52.44 -22.82 1.24
CA ARG A 911 51.90 -24.08 0.76
C ARG A 911 50.64 -24.41 1.57
N LYS A 912 49.45 -23.92 1.19
CA LYS A 912 48.19 -24.43 1.74
C LYS A 912 48.05 -25.87 1.25
N ARG A 913 48.18 -26.82 2.18
CA ARG A 913 47.71 -28.20 1.99
C ARG A 913 46.24 -28.12 1.63
N SER A 914 45.87 -28.72 0.51
CA SER A 914 44.49 -28.87 0.09
C SER A 914 43.73 -29.66 1.15
N SER A 915 42.91 -28.97 1.95
CA SER A 915 41.85 -29.60 2.73
C SER A 915 40.65 -29.78 1.80
N SER A 916 40.28 -31.04 1.58
CA SER A 916 39.18 -31.50 0.75
C SER A 916 37.82 -31.31 1.45
N PHE A 917 37.48 -30.09 1.83
CA PHE A 917 36.14 -29.73 2.30
C PHE A 917 35.82 -28.31 1.79
N HIS A 918 34.85 -28.22 0.87
CA HIS A 918 34.21 -26.94 0.54
C HIS A 918 33.28 -26.58 1.71
N GLU A 919 33.81 -25.90 2.73
CA GLU A 919 32.97 -25.04 3.57
C GLU A 919 32.60 -23.80 2.75
N GLU A 920 31.32 -23.43 2.76
CA GLU A 920 30.81 -22.22 2.13
C GLU A 920 31.67 -21.02 2.55
N ALA A 921 32.22 -20.29 1.58
CA ALA A 921 33.10 -19.17 1.87
C ALA A 921 32.30 -18.08 2.63
N VAL A 922 32.68 -17.79 3.86
CA VAL A 922 32.07 -16.74 4.68
C VAL A 922 32.43 -15.37 4.10
N THR A 923 31.45 -14.66 3.54
CA THR A 923 31.61 -13.34 2.91
C THR A 923 31.01 -12.21 3.77
N VAL A 924 31.21 -10.94 3.36
CA VAL A 924 30.51 -9.80 3.98
C VAL A 924 28.98 -9.91 3.83
N GLU A 925 28.48 -10.52 2.77
CA GLU A 925 27.04 -10.75 2.61
C GLU A 925 26.48 -11.63 3.75
N VAL A 926 27.25 -12.64 4.19
CA VAL A 926 26.87 -13.47 5.34
C VAL A 926 26.81 -12.63 6.63
N LEU A 927 27.75 -11.69 6.82
CA LEU A 927 27.72 -10.75 7.95
C LEU A 927 26.46 -9.86 7.90
N LEU A 928 26.14 -9.29 6.73
CA LEU A 928 24.93 -8.49 6.53
C LEU A 928 23.63 -9.28 6.73
N GLN A 929 23.59 -10.55 6.30
CA GLN A 929 22.47 -11.45 6.56
C GLN A 929 22.28 -11.68 8.06
N ARG A 930 23.38 -11.84 8.83
CA ARG A 930 23.30 -11.98 10.29
C ARG A 930 22.86 -10.70 10.98
N LEU A 931 23.35 -9.54 10.57
CA LEU A 931 22.87 -8.24 11.07
C LEU A 931 21.38 -8.04 10.77
N THR A 932 20.95 -8.44 9.57
CA THR A 932 19.53 -8.42 9.17
C THR A 932 18.69 -9.35 10.04
N PHE A 933 19.17 -10.56 10.34
CA PHE A 933 18.49 -11.48 11.26
C PHE A 933 18.34 -10.88 12.66
N PHE A 934 19.37 -10.22 13.19
CA PHE A 934 19.29 -9.56 14.50
C PHE A 934 18.27 -8.41 14.49
N HIS A 935 18.34 -7.53 13.49
CA HIS A 935 17.41 -6.42 13.35
C HIS A 935 15.95 -6.91 13.26
N THR A 936 15.68 -7.83 12.34
CA THR A 936 14.33 -8.39 12.13
C THR A 936 13.79 -9.08 13.38
N THR A 937 14.62 -9.84 14.09
CA THR A 937 14.21 -10.50 15.36
C THR A 937 13.85 -9.46 16.42
N MET A 938 14.66 -8.41 16.61
CA MET A 938 14.37 -7.34 17.58
C MET A 938 13.10 -6.56 17.22
N SER A 939 12.90 -6.26 15.93
CA SER A 939 11.69 -5.58 15.46
C SER A 939 10.43 -6.44 15.66
N GLN A 940 10.50 -7.74 15.37
CA GLN A 940 9.37 -8.67 15.57
C GLN A 940 8.94 -8.78 17.03
N HIS A 941 9.89 -8.74 17.97
CA HIS A 941 9.60 -8.74 19.40
C HIS A 941 9.07 -7.39 19.93
N GLY A 942 8.99 -6.35 19.09
CA GLY A 942 8.53 -5.01 19.48
C GLY A 942 9.49 -4.25 20.37
N MET A 943 10.80 -4.43 20.15
CA MET A 943 11.83 -3.66 20.85
C MET A 943 11.81 -2.18 20.41
N ASP A 944 12.01 -1.26 21.34
CA ASP A 944 11.97 0.18 21.05
C ASP A 944 13.05 0.57 20.02
N SER A 945 12.71 1.47 19.10
CA SER A 945 13.61 1.90 18.01
C SER A 945 14.94 2.45 18.54
N ASP A 946 14.92 3.24 19.60
CA ASP A 946 16.15 3.80 20.18
C ASP A 946 17.02 2.74 20.87
N LEU A 947 16.42 1.64 21.35
CA LEU A 947 17.18 0.51 21.88
C LEU A 947 17.80 -0.30 20.75
N ILE A 948 17.07 -0.53 19.65
CA ILE A 948 17.60 -1.16 18.42
C ILE A 948 18.81 -0.36 17.89
N LYS A 949 18.70 0.98 17.81
CA LYS A 949 19.81 1.87 17.41
C LYS A 949 21.05 1.66 18.28
N GLN A 950 20.90 1.57 19.60
CA GLN A 950 22.01 1.34 20.52
C GLN A 950 22.64 -0.06 20.35
N VAL A 951 21.83 -1.10 20.13
CA VAL A 951 22.32 -2.45 19.82
C VAL A 951 23.13 -2.45 18.52
N VAL A 952 22.61 -1.82 17.46
CA VAL A 952 23.28 -1.75 16.15
C VAL A 952 24.61 -0.99 16.25
N LYS A 953 24.63 0.16 16.95
CA LYS A 953 25.86 0.89 17.27
C LYS A 953 26.90 0.01 17.96
N GLN A 954 26.47 -0.82 18.92
CA GLN A 954 27.36 -1.75 19.60
C GLN A 954 27.90 -2.85 18.67
N GLN A 955 27.06 -3.40 17.78
CA GLN A 955 27.52 -4.40 16.80
C GLN A 955 28.57 -3.82 15.85
N TYR A 956 28.37 -2.60 15.35
CA TYR A 956 29.31 -1.93 14.45
C TYR A 956 30.64 -1.64 15.15
N TYR A 957 30.61 -1.25 16.42
CA TYR A 957 31.81 -1.11 17.22
C TYR A 957 32.59 -2.44 17.37
N ILE A 958 31.90 -3.56 17.62
CA ILE A 958 32.54 -4.88 17.70
C ILE A 958 33.18 -5.25 16.36
N ILE A 959 32.47 -5.04 15.24
CA ILE A 959 33.00 -5.26 13.89
C ILE A 959 34.26 -4.43 13.66
N CYS A 960 34.24 -3.14 14.01
CA CYS A 960 35.39 -2.24 13.92
C CYS A 960 36.58 -2.75 14.75
N ALA A 961 36.36 -2.97 16.04
CA ALA A 961 37.41 -3.36 16.98
C ALA A 961 38.06 -4.69 16.61
N VAL A 962 37.26 -5.71 16.27
CA VAL A 962 37.77 -7.03 15.88
C VAL A 962 38.53 -6.95 14.55
N THR A 963 38.01 -6.23 13.55
CA THR A 963 38.66 -6.08 12.25
C THR A 963 39.98 -5.34 12.38
N LEU A 964 40.00 -4.21 13.11
CA LEU A 964 41.20 -3.42 13.32
C LEU A 964 42.25 -4.19 14.15
N ASN A 965 41.84 -4.90 15.20
CA ASN A 965 42.76 -5.71 16.00
C ASN A 965 43.43 -6.80 15.14
N HIS A 966 42.69 -7.49 14.27
CA HIS A 966 43.28 -8.49 13.38
C HIS A 966 44.21 -7.87 12.34
N LEU A 967 43.89 -6.68 11.83
CA LEU A 967 44.76 -5.92 10.94
C LEU A 967 46.08 -5.54 11.63
N LEU A 968 46.04 -5.11 12.90
CA LEU A 968 47.22 -4.72 13.68
C LEU A 968 48.10 -5.91 14.13
N LEU A 969 47.53 -7.11 14.20
CA LEU A 969 48.22 -8.33 14.65
C LEU A 969 48.78 -9.17 13.51
N ARG A 970 48.24 -9.05 12.28
CA ARG A 970 48.59 -9.90 11.13
C ARG A 970 49.32 -9.12 10.04
N LYS A 971 50.51 -9.60 9.65
CA LYS A 971 51.35 -8.95 8.62
C LYS A 971 50.77 -9.06 7.20
N ASP A 972 50.04 -10.15 6.94
CA ASP A 972 49.39 -10.44 5.65
C ASP A 972 48.16 -9.56 5.36
N MET A 973 47.71 -8.77 6.34
CA MET A 973 46.49 -7.96 6.25
C MET A 973 46.74 -6.47 5.97
N CYS A 974 47.99 -6.01 6.04
CA CYS A 974 48.35 -4.61 5.79
C CYS A 974 48.89 -4.42 4.37
N SER A 975 48.00 -4.30 3.38
CA SER A 975 48.35 -4.04 1.98
C SER A 975 47.39 -3.04 1.34
N TRP A 976 47.78 -2.46 0.20
CA TRP A 976 46.91 -1.56 -0.56
C TRP A 976 45.58 -2.23 -0.95
N SER A 977 45.61 -3.49 -1.41
CA SER A 977 44.39 -4.21 -1.82
C SER A 977 43.47 -4.49 -0.64
N LYS A 978 44.02 -4.81 0.54
CA LYS A 978 43.24 -4.98 1.77
C LYS A 978 42.61 -3.66 2.22
N GLY A 979 43.31 -2.54 2.06
CA GLY A 979 42.72 -1.21 2.27
C GLY A 979 41.49 -0.97 1.38
N LEU A 980 41.59 -1.30 0.08
CA LEU A 980 40.45 -1.17 -0.85
C LEU A 980 39.29 -2.11 -0.51
N GLN A 981 39.61 -3.35 -0.14
CA GLN A 981 38.63 -4.36 0.29
C GLN A 981 37.88 -3.90 1.54
N ILE A 982 38.59 -3.43 2.58
CA ILE A 982 37.97 -2.92 3.81
C ILE A 982 37.08 -1.72 3.49
N ARG A 983 37.52 -0.80 2.62
CA ARG A 983 36.71 0.36 2.21
C ARG A 983 35.40 -0.07 1.53
N TYR A 984 35.46 -1.05 0.63
CA TYR A 984 34.26 -1.61 0.00
C TYR A 984 33.34 -2.30 1.02
N ASN A 985 33.91 -3.09 1.92
CA ASN A 985 33.16 -3.80 2.96
C ASN A 985 32.50 -2.84 3.96
N VAL A 986 33.18 -1.74 4.32
CA VAL A 986 32.61 -0.68 5.15
C VAL A 986 31.50 0.06 4.40
N TRP A 987 31.68 0.35 3.11
CA TRP A 987 30.63 0.95 2.29
C TRP A 987 29.35 0.10 2.28
N GLN A 988 29.47 -1.22 2.14
CA GLN A 988 28.34 -2.16 2.24
C GLN A 988 27.65 -2.12 3.62
N LEU A 989 28.42 -1.95 4.71
CA LEU A 989 27.87 -1.77 6.06
C LEU A 989 27.16 -0.42 6.21
N GLU A 990 27.65 0.65 5.59
CA GLU A 990 27.00 1.97 5.59
C GLU A 990 25.72 1.99 4.75
N GLU A 991 25.72 1.30 3.61
CA GLU A 991 24.55 1.10 2.75
C GLU A 991 23.44 0.38 3.53
N TRP A 992 23.78 -0.70 4.25
CA TRP A 992 22.83 -1.42 5.11
C TRP A 992 22.19 -0.55 6.20
N LEU A 993 22.94 0.37 6.81
CA LEU A 993 22.37 1.33 7.78
C LEU A 993 21.36 2.27 7.13
N THR A 994 21.64 2.68 5.89
CA THR A 994 20.80 3.61 5.13
C THR A 994 19.50 2.94 4.68
N GLU A 995 19.56 1.70 4.20
CA GLU A 995 18.39 0.91 3.80
C GLU A 995 17.40 0.64 4.94
N ARG A 996 17.89 0.66 6.20
CA ARG A 996 17.10 0.37 7.40
C ARG A 996 16.70 1.62 8.19
N GLU A 997 16.95 2.81 7.65
CA GLU A 997 16.68 4.10 8.31
C GLU A 997 17.41 4.28 9.66
N LEU A 998 18.59 3.65 9.80
CA LEU A 998 19.41 3.68 11.03
C LEU A 998 20.60 4.65 10.93
N SER A 999 20.64 5.55 9.95
CA SER A 999 21.77 6.45 9.72
C SER A 999 22.08 7.38 10.91
N ASN A 1000 21.11 7.65 11.79
CA ASN A 1000 21.26 8.51 12.97
C ASN A 1000 21.67 7.78 14.26
N CYS A 1001 21.95 6.46 14.22
CA CYS A 1001 22.22 5.68 15.43
C CYS A 1001 23.63 5.87 16.02
N GLY A 1002 24.51 6.61 15.35
CA GLY A 1002 25.89 6.78 15.79
C GLY A 1002 26.82 5.59 15.44
N ALA A 1003 26.37 4.66 14.58
CA ALA A 1003 27.13 3.47 14.19
C ALA A 1003 28.22 3.76 13.16
N LYS A 1004 28.02 4.73 12.26
CA LYS A 1004 29.01 5.12 11.25
C LYS A 1004 30.29 5.64 11.92
N GLU A 1005 30.12 6.47 12.94
CA GLU A 1005 31.19 7.05 13.75
C GLU A 1005 32.00 5.99 14.48
N THR A 1006 31.41 4.82 14.80
CA THR A 1006 32.15 3.72 15.41
C THR A 1006 33.10 3.01 14.44
N LEU A 1007 32.85 3.11 13.13
CA LEU A 1007 33.71 2.56 12.07
C LEU A 1007 34.87 3.49 11.70
N GLU A 1008 34.88 4.74 12.17
CA GLU A 1008 35.89 5.75 11.80
C GLU A 1008 37.35 5.26 11.96
N PRO A 1009 37.76 4.60 13.06
CA PRO A 1009 39.13 4.07 13.17
C PRO A 1009 39.48 3.06 12.07
N LEU A 1010 38.51 2.24 11.64
CA LEU A 1010 38.71 1.27 10.57
C LEU A 1010 38.75 1.93 9.19
N ILE A 1011 37.95 2.98 8.97
CA ILE A 1011 37.96 3.80 7.75
C ILE A 1011 39.32 4.49 7.60
N GLU A 1012 39.79 5.18 8.65
CA GLU A 1012 41.11 5.83 8.67
C GLU A 1012 42.24 4.81 8.45
N ALA A 1013 42.15 3.61 9.04
CA ALA A 1013 43.13 2.54 8.81
C ALA A 1013 43.16 2.07 7.35
N ALA A 1014 41.99 1.91 6.73
CA ALA A 1014 41.87 1.54 5.32
C ALA A 1014 42.39 2.65 4.37
N GLN A 1015 42.18 3.93 4.73
CA GLN A 1015 42.73 5.08 4.01
C GLN A 1015 44.26 5.16 4.15
N LEU A 1016 44.78 4.92 5.35
CA LEU A 1016 46.23 4.89 5.62
C LEU A 1016 46.94 3.82 4.77
N LEU A 1017 46.31 2.67 4.55
CA LEU A 1017 46.85 1.65 3.64
C LEU A 1017 46.91 2.13 2.18
N GLN A 1018 46.02 3.02 1.75
CA GLN A 1018 45.89 3.46 0.35
C GLN A 1018 46.67 4.74 -0.01
N ILE A 1019 46.98 5.60 0.96
CA ILE A 1019 47.69 6.87 0.72
C ILE A 1019 49.19 6.63 0.41
N LYS A 1020 49.83 7.59 -0.28
CA LYS A 1020 51.28 7.59 -0.56
C LYS A 1020 52.08 7.79 0.73
N LYS A 1021 53.23 7.14 0.85
CA LYS A 1021 53.99 7.05 2.12
C LYS A 1021 55.46 7.45 1.91
N LYS A 1022 55.71 8.54 1.17
CA LYS A 1022 57.07 8.89 0.67
C LYS A 1022 57.59 10.24 1.14
N THR A 1023 56.77 11.28 1.10
CA THR A 1023 57.21 12.68 1.30
C THR A 1023 56.81 13.23 2.66
N ASP A 1024 57.50 14.25 3.17
CA ASP A 1024 57.09 14.88 4.44
C ASP A 1024 55.69 15.51 4.37
N ALA A 1025 55.26 15.94 3.17
CA ALA A 1025 53.87 16.35 2.92
C ALA A 1025 52.87 15.20 3.09
N ASP A 1026 53.22 13.98 2.64
CA ASP A 1026 52.42 12.78 2.90
C ASP A 1026 52.35 12.45 4.40
N ALA A 1027 53.46 12.62 5.12
CA ALA A 1027 53.50 12.42 6.57
C ALA A 1027 52.56 13.40 7.30
N GLN A 1028 52.55 14.67 6.87
CA GLN A 1028 51.65 15.69 7.43
C GLN A 1028 50.18 15.40 7.09
N ALA A 1029 49.89 14.92 5.88
CA ALA A 1029 48.56 14.50 5.47
C ALA A 1029 48.05 13.29 6.26
N ILE A 1030 48.91 12.32 6.56
CA ILE A 1030 48.57 11.18 7.42
C ILE A 1030 48.22 11.64 8.84
N CYS A 1031 48.99 12.58 9.39
CA CYS A 1031 48.77 13.12 10.73
C CYS A 1031 47.47 13.93 10.86
N SER A 1032 47.09 14.66 9.80
CA SER A 1032 45.82 15.42 9.75
C SER A 1032 44.61 14.53 9.49
N MET A 1033 44.75 13.49 8.67
CA MET A 1033 43.68 12.54 8.36
C MET A 1033 43.38 11.58 9.51
N CYS A 1034 44.41 11.01 10.15
CA CYS A 1034 44.23 10.01 11.21
C CYS A 1034 43.91 10.69 12.56
N THR A 1035 42.64 11.01 12.79
CA THR A 1035 42.16 11.66 14.02
C THR A 1035 41.64 10.66 15.06
N ALA A 1036 41.06 9.54 14.61
CA ALA A 1036 40.47 8.49 15.43
C ALA A 1036 41.46 7.37 15.80
N LEU A 1037 42.54 7.20 15.04
CA LEU A 1037 43.62 6.25 15.34
C LEU A 1037 44.65 6.76 16.35
N THR A 1038 45.14 5.88 17.23
CA THR A 1038 46.23 6.21 18.15
C THR A 1038 47.59 6.22 17.42
N THR A 1039 48.54 7.00 17.95
CA THR A 1039 49.91 7.05 17.40
C THR A 1039 50.55 5.67 17.32
N ALA A 1040 50.28 4.79 18.30
CA ALA A 1040 50.74 3.41 18.30
C ALA A 1040 50.15 2.57 17.15
N GLN A 1041 48.86 2.77 16.84
CA GLN A 1041 48.17 2.08 15.75
C GLN A 1041 48.71 2.53 14.38
N ILE A 1042 48.85 3.84 14.16
CA ILE A 1042 49.37 4.41 12.90
C ILE A 1042 50.78 3.84 12.63
N ILE A 1043 51.67 3.90 13.63
CA ILE A 1043 53.03 3.36 13.51
C ILE A 1043 53.00 1.87 13.22
N LYS A 1044 52.11 1.10 13.87
CA LYS A 1044 52.00 -0.34 13.66
C LYS A 1044 51.55 -0.68 12.24
N ILE A 1045 50.53 -0.02 11.71
CA ILE A 1045 50.02 -0.23 10.35
C ILE A 1045 51.12 0.06 9.33
N LEU A 1046 51.83 1.20 9.47
CA LEU A 1046 52.94 1.56 8.59
C LEU A 1046 54.10 0.58 8.66
N THR A 1047 54.39 0.05 9.86
CA THR A 1047 55.45 -0.95 10.05
C THR A 1047 55.08 -2.32 9.44
N LEU A 1048 53.81 -2.69 9.50
CA LEU A 1048 53.31 -3.96 8.95
C LEU A 1048 53.01 -3.91 7.45
N TYR A 1049 53.00 -2.70 6.84
CA TYR A 1049 52.67 -2.50 5.44
C TYR A 1049 53.56 -3.35 4.51
N THR A 1050 52.94 -4.27 3.79
CA THR A 1050 53.59 -5.15 2.84
C THR A 1050 53.16 -4.78 1.42
N PRO A 1051 54.04 -4.23 0.59
CA PRO A 1051 53.71 -3.89 -0.79
C PRO A 1051 53.46 -5.17 -1.59
N VAL A 1052 52.33 -5.20 -2.31
CA VAL A 1052 51.91 -6.35 -3.13
C VAL A 1052 52.18 -6.13 -4.63
N ILE A 1053 52.44 -4.88 -5.03
CA ILE A 1053 52.66 -4.45 -6.41
C ILE A 1053 54.15 -4.12 -6.60
N GLU A 1054 54.74 -4.48 -7.74
CA GLU A 1054 56.15 -4.17 -8.10
C GLU A 1054 56.48 -2.66 -8.12
N PHE A 1055 55.45 -1.81 -8.13
CA PHE A 1055 55.57 -0.34 -8.13
C PHE A 1055 55.39 0.30 -6.73
N GLU A 1056 55.23 -0.51 -5.68
CA GLU A 1056 55.18 -0.04 -4.30
C GLU A 1056 56.46 -0.41 -3.53
N GLU A 1057 57.07 0.60 -2.92
CA GLU A 1057 58.22 0.41 -2.04
C GLU A 1057 57.77 0.23 -0.59
N ARG A 1058 58.57 -0.49 0.20
CA ARG A 1058 58.34 -0.57 1.65
C ARG A 1058 58.45 0.82 2.27
N VAL A 1059 57.63 1.07 3.28
CA VAL A 1059 57.69 2.31 4.06
C VAL A 1059 59.07 2.44 4.69
N SER A 1060 59.75 3.56 4.47
CA SER A 1060 61.08 3.82 5.04
C SER A 1060 61.01 3.98 6.55
N THR A 1061 62.03 3.50 7.26
CA THR A 1061 62.19 3.73 8.70
C THR A 1061 62.38 5.22 9.03
N THR A 1062 62.93 6.01 8.11
CA THR A 1062 63.03 7.48 8.26
C THR A 1062 61.66 8.14 8.23
N PHE A 1063 60.79 7.72 7.32
CA PHE A 1063 59.41 8.22 7.21
C PHE A 1063 58.58 7.91 8.47
N ILE A 1064 58.72 6.71 9.03
CA ILE A 1064 58.08 6.33 10.30
C ILE A 1064 58.61 7.20 11.46
N ALA A 1065 59.91 7.53 11.47
CA ALA A 1065 60.49 8.42 12.47
C ALA A 1065 59.94 9.86 12.35
N THR A 1066 59.75 10.37 11.13
CA THR A 1066 59.11 11.68 10.88
C THR A 1066 57.68 11.71 11.42
N ILE A 1067 56.85 10.70 11.12
CA ILE A 1067 55.47 10.59 11.64
C ILE A 1067 55.48 10.51 13.17
N LYS A 1068 56.39 9.72 13.75
CA LYS A 1068 56.53 9.62 15.22
C LYS A 1068 56.92 10.96 15.85
N SER A 1069 57.71 11.80 15.16
CA SER A 1069 58.05 13.15 15.63
C SER A 1069 56.87 14.11 15.54
N LEU A 1070 56.13 14.09 14.42
CA LEU A 1070 54.95 14.93 14.20
C LEU A 1070 53.80 14.62 15.16
N LEU A 1071 53.69 13.37 15.63
CA LEU A 1071 52.65 12.93 16.55
C LEU A 1071 53.04 13.02 18.04
N LYS A 1072 54.23 13.53 18.38
CA LYS A 1072 54.66 13.68 19.79
C LYS A 1072 53.75 14.59 20.61
N ASP A 1073 53.18 15.63 19.99
CA ASP A 1073 52.33 16.61 20.67
C ASP A 1073 50.87 16.15 20.80
N LYS A 1074 50.49 15.06 20.11
CA LYS A 1074 49.15 14.46 20.21
C LYS A 1074 49.11 13.59 21.47
N ASN A 1075 48.54 14.13 22.57
CA ASN A 1075 48.24 13.41 23.82
C ASN A 1075 47.25 12.25 23.57
N THR A 1076 47.73 11.19 22.93
CA THR A 1076 46.95 10.04 22.47
C THR A 1076 47.26 8.84 23.35
N SER A 1077 46.23 8.05 23.67
CA SER A 1077 46.38 6.83 24.48
C SER A 1077 47.45 5.91 23.87
N SER A 1078 48.29 5.30 24.71
CA SER A 1078 49.34 4.35 24.30
C SER A 1078 48.78 2.97 23.89
N THR A 1079 47.46 2.78 23.95
CA THR A 1079 46.80 1.51 23.65
C THR A 1079 46.90 1.16 22.17
N LEU A 1080 47.46 -0.02 21.87
CA LEU A 1080 47.59 -0.53 20.51
C LEU A 1080 46.28 -1.15 20.00
N THR A 1081 45.67 -2.03 20.79
CA THR A 1081 44.43 -2.73 20.42
C THR A 1081 43.20 -1.99 20.93
N MET A 1082 42.11 -2.02 20.16
CA MET A 1082 40.80 -1.60 20.64
C MET A 1082 40.22 -2.66 21.58
N ASP A 1083 39.53 -2.25 22.63
CA ASP A 1083 38.84 -3.17 23.52
C ASP A 1083 37.53 -3.66 22.87
N ALA A 1084 37.58 -4.83 22.23
CA ALA A 1084 36.42 -5.44 21.61
C ALA A 1084 35.29 -5.79 22.61
N LYS A 1085 35.60 -5.87 23.92
CA LYS A 1085 34.62 -6.15 24.98
C LYS A 1085 33.98 -4.91 25.59
N LYS A 1086 34.35 -3.70 25.12
CA LYS A 1086 33.73 -2.46 25.57
C LYS A 1086 32.26 -2.44 25.18
N ILE A 1087 31.39 -2.27 26.17
CA ILE A 1087 29.94 -2.10 25.99
C ILE A 1087 29.57 -0.66 26.29
N PHE A 1088 28.89 0.03 25.37
CA PHE A 1088 28.37 1.37 25.61
C PHE A 1088 27.29 1.37 26.69
N SER A 1089 27.21 2.46 27.47
CA SER A 1089 26.11 2.64 28.43
C SER A 1089 24.79 2.70 27.68
N VAL A 1090 23.84 1.85 28.07
CA VAL A 1090 22.51 1.79 27.48
C VAL A 1090 21.58 2.76 28.20
N VAL A 1091 20.73 3.45 27.44
CA VAL A 1091 19.67 4.33 27.94
C VAL A 1091 18.34 3.79 27.44
N PHE A 1092 17.34 3.74 28.32
CA PHE A 1092 15.98 3.31 27.99
C PHE A 1092 15.05 4.54 28.01
N PRO A 1093 14.93 5.29 26.89
CA PRO A 1093 14.00 6.40 26.81
C PRO A 1093 12.56 5.90 26.98
N PHE A 1094 11.72 6.69 27.64
CA PHE A 1094 10.32 6.34 27.83
C PHE A 1094 9.58 6.38 26.49
N THR A 1095 8.89 5.29 26.16
CA THR A 1095 8.07 5.19 24.95
C THR A 1095 6.65 4.74 25.35
N PRO A 1096 5.62 5.61 25.23
CA PRO A 1096 4.26 5.26 25.62
C PRO A 1096 3.70 4.17 24.70
N SER A 1097 2.76 3.39 25.22
CA SER A 1097 1.99 2.43 24.42
C SER A 1097 0.64 3.01 24.01
N SER A 1098 0.25 2.79 22.76
CA SER A 1098 -1.11 3.05 22.27
C SER A 1098 -2.08 1.90 22.52
N VAL A 1099 -1.61 0.77 23.09
CA VAL A 1099 -2.46 -0.40 23.35
C VAL A 1099 -3.45 -0.09 24.47
N ALA A 1100 -4.74 -0.27 24.18
CA ALA A 1100 -5.84 -0.12 25.12
C ALA A 1100 -6.02 -1.41 25.95
N LEU A 1101 -5.76 -1.35 27.26
CA LEU A 1101 -5.75 -2.53 28.15
C LEU A 1101 -7.13 -3.20 28.26
N GLU A 1102 -8.21 -2.43 28.15
CA GLU A 1102 -9.60 -2.92 28.19
C GLU A 1102 -9.93 -3.85 27.01
N THR A 1103 -9.30 -3.61 25.86
CA THR A 1103 -9.53 -4.40 24.64
C THR A 1103 -8.70 -5.68 24.58
N LEU A 1104 -7.70 -5.81 25.47
CA LEU A 1104 -6.71 -6.87 25.40
C LEU A 1104 -7.32 -8.23 25.77
N GLN A 1105 -7.29 -9.17 24.83
CA GLN A 1105 -7.77 -10.54 25.02
C GLN A 1105 -6.59 -11.49 25.26
N ILE A 1106 -6.78 -12.46 26.14
CA ILE A 1106 -5.76 -13.48 26.44
C ILE A 1106 -5.95 -14.66 25.49
N PRO A 1107 -4.98 -14.97 24.61
CA PRO A 1107 -5.08 -16.11 23.71
C PRO A 1107 -5.07 -17.43 24.49
N ALA A 1108 -5.98 -18.35 24.15
CA ALA A 1108 -6.11 -19.65 24.81
C ALA A 1108 -4.81 -20.48 24.77
N SER A 1109 -3.97 -20.26 23.75
CA SER A 1109 -2.66 -20.91 23.58
C SER A 1109 -1.67 -20.64 24.72
N LEU A 1110 -1.89 -19.59 25.53
CA LEU A 1110 -1.03 -19.28 26.67
C LEU A 1110 -1.37 -20.11 27.92
N ASN A 1111 -2.44 -20.93 27.90
CA ASN A 1111 -2.89 -21.75 29.03
C ASN A 1111 -3.15 -20.92 30.31
N LEU A 1112 -3.70 -19.72 30.14
CA LEU A 1112 -4.00 -18.76 31.21
C LEU A 1112 -5.52 -18.65 31.50
N GLY A 1113 -6.30 -19.69 31.19
CA GLY A 1113 -7.76 -19.69 31.39
C GLY A 1113 -8.23 -19.62 32.85
N PHE A 1114 -7.32 -19.59 33.82
CA PHE A 1114 -7.62 -19.35 35.23
C PHE A 1114 -7.62 -17.85 35.60
N LEU A 1115 -7.17 -16.97 34.69
CA LEU A 1115 -7.25 -15.52 34.87
C LEU A 1115 -8.65 -15.03 34.49
N THR A 1116 -9.23 -14.16 35.31
CA THR A 1116 -10.53 -13.55 35.05
C THR A 1116 -10.35 -12.10 34.62
N ARG A 1117 -10.93 -11.70 33.49
CA ARG A 1117 -10.94 -10.30 33.04
C ARG A 1117 -11.97 -9.51 33.84
N ILE A 1118 -11.52 -8.38 34.39
CA ILE A 1118 -12.33 -7.37 35.10
C ILE A 1118 -12.43 -6.13 34.24
#